data_AF-A0A086QXQ5-F1
#
_entry.id   AF-A0A086QXQ5-F1
#
_cell.length_a   1.000
_cell.length_b   1.000
_cell.length_c   1.000
_cell.angle_alpha   90.00
_cell.angle_beta   90.00
_cell.angle_gamma   90.00
#
_symmetry.space_group_name_H-M   'P 1'
#
loop_
_entity.id
_entity.type
_entity.pdbx_description
1 polymer ?
#
loop_
_entity_poly.entity_id
_entity_poly.type
_entity_poly.pdbx_seq_one_letter_code
_entity_poly.pdbx_strand_id
1 'polypeptide(L)'
;MLPNGSGGGFRPPPPGGSGVHPGPPPGHPCSPAGHLPPGLPLPPPPGFLGFPGSLGPPSSSPPPPHPAGLFVPPQQGPPAPGASSVPGSSQRMPPGGMFMPPPGFAGFQQPGGARPMHLPPHAQARGGSGAPLGPKGSPGGAAGAPGLNGATPNPPASGKSPFYGKDVRRMETSSPYAGAPQAKIESGFGAPQPSVFSRYPPPLPGPGQVSAGPPKDLRAKVKTAEELLAEKARKWQQLNTKRYGEKSKLGTGQDTTKEEMPPEHLRKLIKDHGDMTSKKFRHDKRVYLGALKYVPHAVYKLLENMPMPWEQVRNVAVLYHITGAITFVNEIPWVVEPIYLAQWGTMWIMMRREKRDRRHFKRMRFPPFDDEEPPLDYGDNVLDVEPLEAIQMQLDEEEDAPVIDWLYDSKPLQHDPRYLAGPSYRHWRLEIRQLSVLYRLANQLVSDLQDKNYFYLFNLESFYTAKALNMAIPGGPKFEPLFRDLHEEDEDWNEFNDINKIIIRQQIRTEYKIAFPYLYNNRPRKVAIGVYREPTCSFVKPEDPDLPAFYYDAIVNPLPAYKSGSSTTTQQDLSVFEDFVLPREIQPLLQDAPLSTDTTVDGIMLYWACRPFNLRSGRTRRSVDVPLVQSWYREHVPTNYPVKVRVSYQKLLKCWVLNHLHQRPPKSLKKRYLFRVFKSTKFFQCTELDWVEVGLQVARQGYNMLNLLIHRKNLNYLHLDYNFNLKPVKTLTTKERKKSRFGNAFHLCREILRLTKLVVDSHVQYRLGNVDAFQLADGLQYTFAHVGQLTGMYRYKYRLMRQVRMCKDLKHLIYYRFNTGPVGKGPGCGFWAPVWRVWLFFLRGVLPLLERWLGNLLARQFEGRVSKGVAKTVTKQRVESHFDLELRAAVMHDILDTMPEGVKANKARTILQHLSEAWRCWKANIPWKVPGLPAPVENMILRYVKMKADWWTNAAYYNRERIRRGATVDKTVCKKNLGRLTRLWLKAEQERQHAYLKDGPYITGEEAVAIYTTAVHWLESRKFTHIPFPPLNYKHDTKLLILALERLKELYSVKSRLNQVQREELGLIEQAYDNPHEALSRIKRHLLTQRAFKELTLEFMDLYSHLVPIYEVDPLEKITDAYLDQYLWYEADARHLFPNWVKPADSEPPPLLVYKFCQGINNLTDVWKTSDGEAVVLLETKYEK
;
A
#
# COMPACT_ATOMS: atom_id res chain seq x y z
N MET A 1 -35.84 50.74 6.99
CA MET A 1 -36.51 51.90 7.64
C MET A 1 -36.17 51.87 9.13
N LEU A 2 -36.30 53.01 9.82
CA LEU A 2 -35.85 53.30 11.20
C LEU A 2 -37.02 53.15 12.21
N PRO A 3 -36.86 53.38 13.54
CA PRO A 3 -35.67 53.74 14.35
C PRO A 3 -35.25 52.59 15.32
N ASN A 4 -34.58 52.70 16.49
CA ASN A 4 -34.00 53.78 17.34
C ASN A 4 -32.81 53.16 18.15
N GLY A 5 -32.01 53.84 19.00
CA GLY A 5 -31.86 55.27 19.31
C GLY A 5 -31.26 55.53 20.71
N SER A 6 -30.06 56.14 20.78
CA SER A 6 -29.28 56.49 22.00
C SER A 6 -28.81 55.30 22.90
N GLY A 7 -27.74 55.42 23.71
CA GLY A 7 -26.69 56.45 23.77
C GLY A 7 -26.05 56.60 25.16
N GLY A 8 -24.77 56.25 25.34
CA GLY A 8 -24.02 56.50 26.57
C GLY A 8 -22.70 55.72 26.67
N GLY A 9 -21.62 56.38 27.11
CA GLY A 9 -20.30 55.75 27.30
C GLY A 9 -19.30 56.68 28.02
N PHE A 10 -18.27 56.09 28.64
CA PHE A 10 -17.22 56.80 29.39
C PHE A 10 -15.80 56.37 28.98
N ARG A 11 -14.81 57.23 29.23
CA ARG A 11 -13.43 57.15 28.70
C ARG A 11 -12.43 56.40 29.62
N PRO A 12 -11.35 55.83 29.04
CA PRO A 12 -10.11 55.52 29.76
C PRO A 12 -9.04 56.66 29.69
N PRO A 13 -8.09 56.74 30.64
CA PRO A 13 -6.96 57.68 30.64
C PRO A 13 -5.64 57.14 29.97
N PRO A 14 -4.58 57.96 29.79
CA PRO A 14 -3.42 57.69 28.90
C PRO A 14 -2.05 57.42 29.62
N PRO A 15 -0.93 57.18 28.88
CA PRO A 15 0.40 56.78 29.43
C PRO A 15 1.60 57.76 29.18
N GLY A 16 2.73 57.63 29.93
CA GLY A 16 4.06 58.18 29.54
C GLY A 16 5.17 58.33 30.63
N GLY A 17 6.46 58.17 30.25
CA GLY A 17 7.72 58.50 31.00
C GLY A 17 8.53 57.29 31.59
N SER A 18 9.87 57.05 31.50
CA SER A 18 11.16 57.80 31.39
C SER A 18 11.85 58.11 32.75
N GLY A 19 13.17 57.92 33.04
CA GLY A 19 14.42 57.45 32.37
C GLY A 19 15.61 57.50 33.41
N VAL A 20 16.94 57.40 33.16
CA VAL A 20 17.82 56.95 32.04
C VAL A 20 19.33 56.93 32.48
N HIS A 21 20.13 55.88 32.11
CA HIS A 21 21.64 55.76 32.15
C HIS A 21 22.41 55.97 33.50
N PRO A 22 23.78 55.80 33.62
CA PRO A 22 24.86 55.41 32.67
C PRO A 22 25.82 54.25 33.11
N GLY A 23 26.75 53.80 32.23
CA GLY A 23 27.88 52.86 32.55
C GLY A 23 28.47 52.11 31.33
N PRO A 24 29.80 52.14 31.02
CA PRO A 24 30.32 51.70 29.69
C PRO A 24 31.31 50.46 29.71
N PRO A 25 32.35 50.30 28.83
CA PRO A 25 32.61 49.06 28.05
C PRO A 25 33.93 48.33 28.48
N PRO A 26 34.58 47.38 27.73
CA PRO A 26 34.33 46.75 26.41
C PRO A 26 34.32 45.17 26.50
N GLY A 27 34.59 44.33 25.49
CA GLY A 27 34.96 44.47 24.08
C GLY A 27 35.14 43.13 23.32
N HIS A 28 35.28 43.18 21.99
CA HIS A 28 35.83 42.09 21.14
C HIS A 28 37.37 41.98 21.33
N PRO A 29 38.06 40.84 21.06
CA PRO A 29 37.91 40.02 19.83
C PRO A 29 38.22 38.49 19.96
N CYS A 30 38.45 37.85 18.81
CA CYS A 30 39.24 36.62 18.56
C CYS A 30 38.69 35.21 18.90
N SER A 31 38.59 34.40 17.84
CA SER A 31 38.89 32.95 17.80
C SER A 31 40.44 32.72 17.89
N PRO A 32 41.02 31.49 17.97
CA PRO A 32 40.41 30.15 17.87
C PRO A 32 40.96 29.05 18.84
N ALA A 33 40.43 27.83 18.70
CA ALA A 33 41.03 26.52 19.07
C ALA A 33 41.23 26.17 20.57
N GLY A 34 41.26 24.85 20.88
CA GLY A 34 41.54 24.31 22.23
C GLY A 34 40.83 22.97 22.51
N HIS A 35 41.57 21.93 22.92
CA HIS A 35 41.10 20.55 23.08
C HIS A 35 40.75 20.15 24.54
N LEU A 36 39.78 19.21 24.69
CA LEU A 36 39.63 18.22 25.81
C LEU A 36 39.29 18.77 27.23
N PRO A 37 38.97 17.92 28.25
CA PRO A 37 38.67 16.47 28.30
C PRO A 37 37.30 16.11 28.95
N PRO A 38 36.93 14.80 29.08
CA PRO A 38 35.71 14.34 29.80
C PRO A 38 35.96 13.48 31.07
N GLY A 39 35.02 13.50 32.03
CA GLY A 39 34.96 12.65 33.26
C GLY A 39 34.38 13.41 34.47
N LEU A 40 33.84 12.83 35.55
CA LEU A 40 33.48 11.43 35.90
C LEU A 40 32.02 11.39 36.52
N PRO A 41 31.62 10.60 37.55
CA PRO A 41 30.63 9.54 37.34
C PRO A 41 29.34 9.62 38.20
N LEU A 42 28.41 8.68 37.96
CA LEU A 42 27.26 8.39 38.84
C LEU A 42 27.19 6.87 39.17
N PRO A 43 26.59 6.48 40.31
CA PRO A 43 26.79 5.15 40.92
C PRO A 43 25.99 3.99 40.27
N PRO A 44 26.40 2.72 40.51
CA PRO A 44 25.83 1.53 39.87
C PRO A 44 24.61 0.93 40.61
N PRO A 45 23.78 0.11 39.93
CA PRO A 45 22.73 -0.69 40.57
C PRO A 45 23.30 -1.95 41.27
N PRO A 46 22.62 -2.48 42.31
CA PRO A 46 23.06 -3.66 43.05
C PRO A 46 22.82 -4.98 42.29
N GLY A 47 23.57 -6.03 42.65
CA GLY A 47 23.40 -7.38 42.12
C GLY A 47 24.11 -8.44 42.97
N PHE A 48 23.92 -9.70 42.57
CA PHE A 48 24.36 -10.96 43.22
C PHE A 48 23.61 -11.38 44.50
N LEU A 49 22.92 -12.52 44.41
CA LEU A 49 23.51 -13.83 44.74
C LEU A 49 22.94 -14.89 43.77
N GLY A 50 23.56 -16.07 43.70
CA GLY A 50 23.12 -17.15 42.81
C GLY A 50 23.44 -18.54 43.37
N PHE A 51 22.79 -19.57 42.84
CA PHE A 51 22.99 -20.97 43.25
C PHE A 51 23.11 -21.91 42.02
N PRO A 52 23.81 -23.06 42.17
CA PRO A 52 24.00 -24.05 41.12
C PRO A 52 22.80 -25.02 41.02
N GLY A 53 22.95 -26.16 40.33
CA GLY A 53 21.85 -27.10 40.08
C GLY A 53 22.17 -28.58 40.26
N SER A 54 21.23 -29.40 39.79
CA SER A 54 21.15 -30.88 39.85
C SER A 54 20.72 -31.48 41.21
N LEU A 55 19.59 -32.18 41.19
CA LEU A 55 19.46 -33.61 41.57
C LEU A 55 18.03 -34.10 41.22
N GLY A 56 17.74 -35.39 41.45
CA GLY A 56 16.51 -36.08 41.04
C GLY A 56 15.33 -36.01 42.02
N PRO A 57 14.18 -36.64 41.69
CA PRO A 57 12.94 -36.55 42.47
C PRO A 57 12.76 -37.68 43.51
N PRO A 58 12.12 -37.40 44.66
CA PRO A 58 11.43 -38.38 45.49
C PRO A 58 9.89 -38.35 45.27
N SER A 59 9.19 -39.33 45.85
CA SER A 59 7.73 -39.54 45.77
C SER A 59 7.06 -39.47 47.16
N SER A 60 5.71 -39.62 47.22
CA SER A 60 4.82 -39.54 48.41
C SER A 60 4.69 -38.12 49.02
N SER A 61 3.60 -37.71 49.69
CA SER A 61 2.27 -38.30 50.04
C SER A 61 1.24 -37.15 50.28
N PRO A 62 -0.09 -37.37 50.48
CA PRO A 62 -1.10 -36.30 50.40
C PRO A 62 -1.33 -35.51 51.72
N PRO A 63 -1.99 -34.32 51.64
CA PRO A 63 -2.38 -33.53 52.82
C PRO A 63 -3.66 -34.04 53.51
N PRO A 64 -3.88 -33.74 54.82
CA PRO A 64 -5.00 -34.25 55.61
C PRO A 64 -6.27 -33.36 55.58
N PRO A 65 -7.47 -33.93 55.83
CA PRO A 65 -8.73 -33.20 56.02
C PRO A 65 -9.07 -32.97 57.52
N HIS A 66 -9.89 -31.97 57.84
CA HIS A 66 -10.53 -31.78 59.17
C HIS A 66 -11.74 -30.80 59.09
N PRO A 67 -12.67 -30.75 60.09
CA PRO A 67 -14.01 -31.36 59.90
C PRO A 67 -15.21 -30.38 60.05
N ALA A 68 -16.42 -30.91 60.23
CA ALA A 68 -17.70 -30.16 60.21
C ALA A 68 -18.56 -30.27 61.49
N GLY A 69 -19.47 -29.30 61.68
CA GLY A 69 -20.56 -29.24 62.71
C GLY A 69 -20.30 -28.26 63.88
N LEU A 70 -21.30 -27.75 64.62
CA LEU A 70 -22.78 -27.81 64.53
C LEU A 70 -23.44 -26.83 65.58
N PHE A 71 -24.69 -26.33 65.36
CA PHE A 71 -25.56 -25.48 66.25
C PHE A 71 -25.03 -24.07 66.71
N VAL A 72 -25.72 -22.90 66.74
CA VAL A 72 -27.14 -22.41 66.82
C VAL A 72 -27.72 -22.38 68.27
N PRO A 73 -28.40 -21.32 68.84
CA PRO A 73 -28.69 -19.92 68.41
C PRO A 73 -28.22 -18.79 69.42
N PRO A 74 -29.02 -17.83 69.98
CA PRO A 74 -29.06 -16.39 69.59
C PRO A 74 -28.88 -15.33 70.74
N GLN A 75 -28.83 -14.01 70.42
CA GLN A 75 -29.61 -12.87 71.03
C GLN A 75 -29.00 -11.44 70.86
N GLN A 76 -29.89 -10.44 70.73
CA GLN A 76 -29.86 -9.01 71.18
C GLN A 76 -28.68 -8.03 70.84
N GLY A 77 -29.03 -6.85 70.31
CA GLY A 77 -28.30 -5.54 70.45
C GLY A 77 -29.15 -4.57 71.30
N PRO A 78 -29.18 -3.21 71.11
CA PRO A 78 -28.37 -2.24 70.34
C PRO A 78 -27.77 -1.17 71.32
N PRO A 79 -27.82 0.20 71.18
CA PRO A 79 -27.77 1.18 70.07
C PRO A 79 -26.54 2.17 70.16
N ALA A 80 -26.12 2.94 69.13
CA ALA A 80 -26.55 4.30 68.64
C ALA A 80 -26.52 5.46 69.70
N PRO A 81 -26.64 6.78 69.36
CA PRO A 81 -26.76 7.50 68.07
C PRO A 81 -25.63 8.58 67.90
N GLY A 82 -25.63 9.67 67.09
CA GLY A 82 -26.60 10.38 66.22
C GLY A 82 -25.98 11.72 65.73
N ALA A 83 -26.66 12.67 65.04
CA ALA A 83 -28.00 12.69 64.41
C ALA A 83 -28.20 13.94 63.51
N SER A 84 -29.16 13.85 62.56
CA SER A 84 -29.94 14.96 61.94
C SER A 84 -29.21 15.96 61.00
N SER A 85 -29.89 16.71 60.10
CA SER A 85 -31.34 16.97 59.97
C SER A 85 -31.89 17.02 58.53
N VAL A 86 -33.23 16.93 58.42
CA VAL A 86 -34.10 16.82 57.21
C VAL A 86 -35.26 17.84 57.40
N PRO A 87 -35.79 18.58 56.38
CA PRO A 87 -37.03 18.15 55.69
C PRO A 87 -37.37 18.73 54.28
N GLY A 88 -38.41 18.18 53.61
CA GLY A 88 -39.42 19.06 52.96
C GLY A 88 -39.96 18.79 51.53
N SER A 89 -40.84 17.80 51.36
CA SER A 89 -42.07 17.83 50.50
C SER A 89 -42.07 18.05 48.94
N SER A 90 -42.67 17.08 48.23
CA SER A 90 -43.84 17.24 47.31
C SER A 90 -43.77 17.73 45.82
N GLN A 91 -44.29 16.83 44.95
CA GLN A 91 -45.19 17.04 43.77
C GLN A 91 -44.69 17.16 42.30
N ARG A 92 -45.36 16.34 41.45
CA ARG A 92 -45.72 16.45 40.00
C ARG A 92 -44.65 16.31 38.88
N MET A 93 -44.77 15.21 38.10
CA MET A 93 -45.24 15.11 36.67
C MET A 93 -44.80 16.17 35.61
N PRO A 94 -44.75 15.86 34.28
CA PRO A 94 -45.12 14.61 33.57
C PRO A 94 -44.12 14.13 32.47
N PRO A 95 -44.36 12.98 31.81
CA PRO A 95 -43.91 12.68 30.45
C PRO A 95 -45.07 12.77 29.43
N GLY A 96 -45.12 13.85 28.65
CA GLY A 96 -46.20 14.08 27.66
C GLY A 96 -45.95 13.41 26.30
N GLY A 97 -46.51 12.22 26.09
CA GLY A 97 -46.70 11.65 24.74
C GLY A 97 -47.97 12.19 24.08
N MET A 98 -47.95 12.46 22.78
CA MET A 98 -49.15 12.88 22.01
C MET A 98 -49.72 11.77 21.13
N PHE A 99 -51.03 11.78 21.00
CA PHE A 99 -51.87 10.70 20.48
C PHE A 99 -52.37 11.01 19.06
N MET A 100 -52.32 10.01 18.16
CA MET A 100 -53.42 9.63 17.23
C MET A 100 -53.87 10.65 16.14
N PRO A 101 -54.69 10.28 15.11
CA PRO A 101 -55.72 9.21 15.02
C PRO A 101 -55.56 8.14 13.91
N PRO A 102 -56.40 7.07 13.94
CA PRO A 102 -56.37 5.93 13.00
C PRO A 102 -57.38 6.07 11.83
N PRO A 103 -57.33 5.16 10.84
CA PRO A 103 -58.33 4.07 10.74
C PRO A 103 -57.67 2.71 10.43
N GLY A 104 -58.35 1.56 10.33
CA GLY A 104 -59.79 1.24 10.41
C GLY A 104 -60.15 0.17 9.36
N PHE A 105 -60.96 -0.84 9.73
CA PHE A 105 -61.20 -2.04 8.92
C PHE A 105 -62.49 -1.91 8.07
N ALA A 106 -62.41 -1.86 6.73
CA ALA A 106 -63.52 -2.13 5.79
C ALA A 106 -63.07 -2.09 4.31
N GLY A 107 -63.85 -2.74 3.42
CA GLY A 107 -64.03 -2.27 2.05
C GLY A 107 -63.35 -3.04 0.91
N PHE A 108 -64.15 -3.66 0.06
CA PHE A 108 -63.77 -4.05 -1.32
C PHE A 108 -63.41 -2.81 -2.16
N GLN A 109 -62.38 -2.89 -3.00
CA GLN A 109 -62.53 -2.76 -4.48
C GLN A 109 -61.21 -3.02 -5.23
N GLN A 110 -61.30 -3.08 -6.57
CA GLN A 110 -60.21 -3.46 -7.49
C GLN A 110 -59.18 -2.35 -7.70
N PRO A 111 -57.97 -2.74 -8.18
CA PRO A 111 -57.26 -1.92 -9.16
C PRO A 111 -56.89 -2.73 -10.42
N GLY A 112 -57.58 -2.48 -11.53
CA GLY A 112 -57.03 -2.74 -12.87
C GLY A 112 -56.24 -1.52 -13.35
N GLY A 113 -55.05 -1.70 -13.93
CA GLY A 113 -54.23 -0.53 -14.32
C GLY A 113 -52.82 -0.80 -14.86
N ALA A 114 -52.73 -1.24 -16.12
CA ALA A 114 -51.60 -1.03 -17.04
C ALA A 114 -50.13 -1.41 -16.63
N ARG A 115 -49.69 -2.56 -17.18
CA ARG A 115 -48.42 -2.78 -17.91
C ARG A 115 -47.05 -2.52 -17.22
N PRO A 116 -46.25 -3.59 -17.12
CA PRO A 116 -44.93 -3.68 -17.73
C PRO A 116 -45.01 -4.36 -19.11
N MET A 117 -44.26 -3.87 -20.11
CA MET A 117 -44.23 -4.45 -21.47
C MET A 117 -43.08 -5.46 -21.65
N HIS A 118 -43.47 -6.68 -22.02
CA HIS A 118 -42.75 -7.66 -22.87
C HIS A 118 -41.22 -7.85 -22.78
N LEU A 119 -40.86 -9.10 -22.46
CA LEU A 119 -40.21 -9.99 -23.44
C LEU A 119 -41.02 -11.31 -23.51
N PRO A 120 -41.63 -11.69 -24.67
CA PRO A 120 -42.52 -12.87 -24.77
C PRO A 120 -41.81 -14.16 -25.25
N PRO A 121 -42.48 -15.34 -25.22
CA PRO A 121 -41.85 -16.66 -25.35
C PRO A 121 -42.44 -17.55 -26.49
N HIS A 122 -42.38 -18.88 -26.31
CA HIS A 122 -42.77 -20.00 -27.20
C HIS A 122 -41.77 -20.30 -28.35
N ALA A 123 -41.32 -21.54 -28.63
CA ALA A 123 -41.67 -22.93 -28.27
C ALA A 123 -42.79 -23.62 -29.08
N GLN A 124 -42.42 -24.63 -29.87
CA GLN A 124 -43.23 -25.80 -30.29
C GLN A 124 -42.32 -26.97 -30.75
N ALA A 125 -42.88 -28.10 -31.16
CA ALA A 125 -42.24 -29.44 -31.08
C ALA A 125 -42.27 -30.28 -32.38
N ARG A 126 -41.86 -31.57 -32.26
CA ARG A 126 -41.71 -32.66 -33.27
C ARG A 126 -40.36 -32.65 -34.03
N GLY A 127 -39.76 -33.79 -34.37
CA GLY A 127 -40.07 -35.19 -33.99
C GLY A 127 -39.36 -36.26 -34.85
N GLY A 128 -38.99 -37.40 -34.25
CA GLY A 128 -38.30 -38.53 -34.91
C GLY A 128 -36.77 -38.38 -35.01
N SER A 129 -35.97 -39.45 -35.12
CA SER A 129 -36.26 -40.91 -35.06
C SER A 129 -34.98 -41.70 -34.74
N GLY A 130 -35.11 -42.95 -34.25
CA GLY A 130 -34.02 -43.94 -34.26
C GLY A 130 -33.45 -44.39 -32.89
N ALA A 131 -33.60 -45.69 -32.62
CA ALA A 131 -32.92 -46.48 -31.57
C ALA A 131 -32.91 -47.96 -32.07
N PRO A 132 -32.30 -48.93 -31.37
CA PRO A 132 -31.26 -48.90 -30.34
C PRO A 132 -30.03 -49.75 -30.75
N LEU A 133 -29.04 -49.96 -29.85
CA LEU A 133 -28.32 -51.24 -29.65
C LEU A 133 -27.38 -51.14 -28.42
N GLY A 134 -27.20 -52.24 -27.69
CA GLY A 134 -26.16 -52.42 -26.65
C GLY A 134 -25.10 -53.44 -27.12
N PRO A 135 -24.45 -54.24 -26.25
CA PRO A 135 -24.47 -54.24 -24.76
C PRO A 135 -23.07 -54.48 -24.10
N LYS A 136 -22.99 -54.52 -22.75
CA LYS A 136 -21.96 -55.19 -21.88
C LYS A 136 -20.46 -54.81 -22.07
N GLY A 137 -19.55 -54.90 -21.09
CA GLY A 137 -19.62 -55.29 -19.68
C GLY A 137 -18.23 -55.19 -19.00
N SER A 138 -18.10 -55.61 -17.74
CA SER A 138 -16.80 -55.90 -17.03
C SER A 138 -16.30 -57.33 -17.39
N PRO A 139 -15.08 -57.82 -17.02
CA PRO A 139 -13.96 -57.30 -16.19
C PRO A 139 -12.73 -56.93 -17.07
N GLY A 140 -11.44 -56.83 -16.66
CA GLY A 140 -10.72 -56.87 -15.37
C GLY A 140 -9.63 -57.97 -15.27
N GLY A 141 -8.40 -57.67 -14.81
CA GLY A 141 -7.28 -58.63 -14.76
C GLY A 141 -5.85 -58.03 -14.68
N ALA A 142 -4.95 -58.75 -14.01
CA ALA A 142 -3.56 -58.45 -13.58
C ALA A 142 -2.43 -58.29 -14.64
N ALA A 143 -1.24 -57.91 -14.11
CA ALA A 143 0.13 -58.32 -14.51
C ALA A 143 0.83 -57.66 -15.73
N GLY A 144 2.18 -57.75 -15.72
CA GLY A 144 3.07 -57.44 -16.86
C GLY A 144 4.23 -56.48 -16.56
N ALA A 145 5.47 -56.98 -16.54
CA ALA A 145 6.71 -56.20 -16.63
C ALA A 145 7.45 -56.53 -17.94
N PRO A 146 8.24 -55.59 -18.49
CA PRO A 146 9.71 -55.75 -18.44
C PRO A 146 10.40 -54.39 -18.14
N GLY A 147 11.73 -54.26 -18.04
CA GLY A 147 12.86 -55.19 -18.13
C GLY A 147 14.17 -54.42 -17.88
N LEU A 148 15.25 -55.12 -17.54
CA LEU A 148 16.50 -54.49 -17.07
C LEU A 148 17.49 -54.15 -18.19
N ASN A 149 18.28 -53.10 -17.98
CA ASN A 149 19.71 -53.04 -18.29
C ASN A 149 20.37 -51.94 -17.45
N GLY A 150 21.66 -52.08 -17.12
CA GLY A 150 22.33 -51.14 -16.21
C GLY A 150 23.86 -51.14 -16.33
N ALA A 151 24.49 -50.19 -15.64
CA ALA A 151 25.94 -50.09 -15.48
C ALA A 151 26.29 -49.32 -14.20
N THR A 152 27.31 -49.76 -13.46
CA THR A 152 27.99 -49.01 -12.40
C THR A 152 29.32 -48.45 -12.93
N PRO A 153 29.95 -47.48 -12.23
CA PRO A 153 31.04 -47.86 -11.33
C PRO A 153 31.08 -47.04 -10.00
N ASN A 154 32.19 -47.16 -9.26
CA ASN A 154 32.32 -46.96 -7.81
C ASN A 154 33.07 -45.65 -7.38
N PRO A 155 33.26 -45.37 -6.06
CA PRO A 155 33.65 -44.05 -5.53
C PRO A 155 35.15 -43.90 -5.14
N PRO A 156 35.54 -42.75 -4.57
CA PRO A 156 36.11 -42.68 -3.20
C PRO A 156 35.36 -41.61 -2.33
N ALA A 157 35.34 -41.57 -0.98
CA ALA A 157 36.38 -41.63 0.06
C ALA A 157 37.39 -40.45 -0.02
N SER A 158 37.78 -39.70 1.02
CA SER A 158 37.30 -39.49 2.41
C SER A 158 37.43 -37.96 2.73
N GLY A 159 37.40 -37.36 3.95
CA GLY A 159 37.36 -37.83 5.34
C GLY A 159 37.67 -36.67 6.33
N LYS A 160 37.72 -36.96 7.65
CA LYS A 160 38.10 -36.09 8.81
C LYS A 160 37.17 -34.93 9.23
N SER A 161 36.90 -34.87 10.54
CA SER A 161 36.32 -33.75 11.32
C SER A 161 37.44 -32.91 11.98
N PRO A 162 37.14 -31.84 12.73
CA PRO A 162 36.95 -32.04 14.19
C PRO A 162 35.92 -31.11 14.92
N PHE A 163 35.21 -31.73 15.87
CA PHE A 163 34.89 -31.32 17.25
C PHE A 163 34.40 -29.88 17.66
N TYR A 164 33.22 -29.90 18.31
CA TYR A 164 32.80 -29.19 19.54
C TYR A 164 32.50 -27.66 19.55
N GLY A 165 31.56 -27.29 20.45
CA GLY A 165 31.21 -25.91 20.80
C GLY A 165 29.70 -25.67 20.99
N LYS A 166 29.16 -25.89 22.21
CA LYS A 166 27.87 -25.33 22.64
C LYS A 166 28.12 -23.94 23.23
N ASP A 167 27.20 -22.99 23.05
CA ASP A 167 26.32 -22.58 24.16
C ASP A 167 25.25 -21.54 23.76
N VAL A 168 24.34 -21.24 24.69
CA VAL A 168 23.13 -20.44 24.46
C VAL A 168 22.86 -19.51 25.64
N ARG A 169 22.74 -18.18 25.42
CA ARG A 169 21.62 -17.34 25.94
C ARG A 169 21.78 -15.82 25.68
N ARG A 170 20.59 -15.20 25.63
CA ARG A 170 20.21 -13.82 25.99
C ARG A 170 20.57 -12.62 25.10
N MET A 171 19.61 -11.69 25.10
CA MET A 171 19.70 -10.26 24.77
C MET A 171 20.39 -9.52 25.95
N GLU A 172 20.78 -8.24 25.91
CA GLU A 172 20.08 -7.08 25.32
C GLU A 172 21.01 -5.84 25.17
N THR A 173 20.50 -4.77 24.52
CA THR A 173 21.01 -3.36 24.49
C THR A 173 22.52 -3.06 24.45
N SER A 174 22.99 -2.47 23.34
CA SER A 174 23.67 -1.14 23.34
C SER A 174 24.13 -0.72 21.92
N SER A 175 24.58 0.53 21.78
CA SER A 175 25.15 1.16 20.58
C SER A 175 26.13 2.22 21.06
N PRO A 176 27.41 2.25 20.60
CA PRO A 176 27.76 3.21 19.55
C PRO A 176 28.88 2.75 18.59
N TYR A 177 29.66 3.72 18.10
CA TYR A 177 30.53 3.72 16.91
C TYR A 177 31.95 3.13 17.09
N ALA A 178 32.55 2.83 15.93
CA ALA A 178 33.99 2.84 15.62
C ALA A 178 34.88 1.70 16.17
N GLY A 179 36.07 1.59 15.57
CA GLY A 179 37.08 0.57 15.86
C GLY A 179 37.23 -0.46 14.74
N ALA A 180 38.37 -0.44 14.03
CA ALA A 180 38.79 -1.51 13.13
C ALA A 180 40.04 -2.19 13.71
N PRO A 181 40.02 -3.50 14.01
CA PRO A 181 41.22 -4.23 14.41
C PRO A 181 42.00 -4.71 13.18
N GLN A 182 43.33 -4.64 13.27
CA GLN A 182 44.24 -5.27 12.31
C GLN A 182 44.37 -6.77 12.61
N ALA A 183 44.49 -7.60 11.58
CA ALA A 183 45.00 -8.97 11.69
C ALA A 183 46.29 -9.11 10.87
N LYS A 184 47.42 -8.88 11.55
CA LYS A 184 48.71 -9.53 11.24
C LYS A 184 48.60 -11.02 11.64
N ILE A 185 49.34 -12.01 11.14
CA ILE A 185 50.34 -12.20 10.06
C ILE A 185 50.24 -13.73 9.75
N GLU A 186 50.50 -14.28 8.57
CA GLU A 186 51.82 -14.47 7.96
C GLU A 186 51.73 -14.94 6.48
N SER A 187 52.88 -15.14 5.82
CA SER A 187 53.02 -15.37 4.38
C SER A 187 52.95 -16.83 3.93
N GLY A 188 52.27 -17.10 2.81
CA GLY A 188 52.35 -18.39 2.10
C GLY A 188 51.77 -18.34 0.69
N PHE A 189 52.65 -18.27 -0.32
CA PHE A 189 52.36 -18.25 -1.77
C PHE A 189 51.52 -17.05 -2.27
N GLY A 190 51.77 -16.46 -3.44
CA GLY A 190 52.76 -16.78 -4.48
C GLY A 190 52.21 -16.32 -5.82
N ALA A 191 52.56 -15.11 -6.27
CA ALA A 191 51.88 -14.46 -7.40
C ALA A 191 52.29 -15.04 -8.78
N PRO A 192 51.34 -15.54 -9.60
CA PRO A 192 51.62 -15.88 -10.98
C PRO A 192 51.78 -14.60 -11.82
N GLN A 193 52.96 -14.42 -12.42
CA GLN A 193 53.26 -13.38 -13.41
C GLN A 193 52.32 -13.49 -14.63
N PRO A 194 52.01 -12.39 -15.33
CA PRO A 194 51.34 -12.45 -16.63
C PRO A 194 52.31 -13.03 -17.69
N SER A 195 52.12 -14.29 -18.06
CA SER A 195 52.98 -14.95 -19.05
C SER A 195 52.77 -14.38 -20.46
N VAL A 196 53.88 -14.03 -21.11
CA VAL A 196 53.93 -13.56 -22.49
C VAL A 196 53.70 -14.73 -23.45
N PHE A 197 52.82 -14.56 -24.44
CA PHE A 197 52.94 -15.33 -25.68
C PHE A 197 52.69 -14.47 -26.92
N SER A 198 53.48 -14.77 -27.96
CA SER A 198 53.68 -14.00 -29.18
C SER A 198 52.39 -13.57 -29.90
N ARG A 199 52.39 -12.31 -30.38
CA ARG A 199 51.67 -11.95 -31.61
C ARG A 199 52.69 -11.85 -32.75
N TYR A 200 52.69 -12.84 -33.63
CA TYR A 200 53.25 -12.67 -34.98
C TYR A 200 52.49 -11.55 -35.70
N PRO A 201 53.16 -10.71 -36.50
CA PRO A 201 52.50 -9.66 -37.25
C PRO A 201 51.67 -10.24 -38.42
N PRO A 202 50.44 -9.74 -38.67
CA PRO A 202 49.78 -9.93 -39.96
C PRO A 202 50.58 -9.21 -41.07
N PRO A 203 50.47 -9.64 -42.34
CA PRO A 203 51.48 -9.35 -43.35
C PRO A 203 51.55 -7.89 -43.79
N LEU A 204 52.75 -7.49 -44.21
CA LEU A 204 53.02 -6.26 -44.94
C LEU A 204 52.25 -6.24 -46.28
N PRO A 205 51.82 -5.06 -46.78
CA PRO A 205 51.38 -4.93 -48.15
C PRO A 205 52.52 -5.31 -49.11
N GLY A 206 52.24 -6.21 -50.06
CA GLY A 206 53.19 -6.52 -51.14
C GLY A 206 53.40 -5.30 -52.05
N PRO A 207 54.58 -5.17 -52.70
CA PRO A 207 54.86 -4.05 -53.59
C PRO A 207 54.02 -4.13 -54.86
N GLY A 208 52.92 -3.35 -54.89
CA GLY A 208 52.18 -3.08 -56.13
C GLY A 208 53.08 -2.35 -57.13
N GLN A 209 53.08 -2.80 -58.37
CA GLN A 209 53.99 -2.30 -59.41
C GLN A 209 53.75 -0.81 -59.69
N VAL A 210 54.81 -0.01 -59.59
CA VAL A 210 54.89 1.31 -60.23
C VAL A 210 55.78 1.15 -61.47
N SER A 211 55.28 1.55 -62.64
CA SER A 211 55.97 1.38 -63.92
C SER A 211 57.31 2.12 -63.95
N ALA A 212 58.38 1.43 -64.32
CA ALA A 212 59.70 2.02 -64.48
C ALA A 212 59.76 2.95 -65.70
N GLY A 213 59.82 4.26 -65.46
CA GLY A 213 60.37 5.21 -66.44
C GLY A 213 61.90 5.08 -66.51
N PRO A 214 62.54 5.53 -67.61
CA PRO A 214 63.98 5.38 -67.79
C PRO A 214 64.78 6.18 -66.74
N PRO A 215 65.97 5.71 -66.34
CA PRO A 215 66.79 6.39 -65.36
C PRO A 215 67.29 7.74 -65.89
N LYS A 216 67.13 8.80 -65.08
CA LYS A 216 67.87 10.05 -65.26
C LYS A 216 69.01 10.11 -64.28
N ASP A 217 70.23 10.17 -64.79
CA ASP A 217 71.43 10.37 -63.98
C ASP A 217 71.37 11.68 -63.20
N LEU A 218 71.28 11.57 -61.88
CA LEU A 218 71.60 12.64 -60.94
C LEU A 218 72.50 12.07 -59.86
N ARG A 219 73.81 12.29 -60.04
CA ARG A 219 74.87 11.92 -59.10
C ARG A 219 74.45 12.28 -57.67
N ALA A 220 74.41 11.29 -56.79
CA ALA A 220 74.27 11.54 -55.36
C ALA A 220 75.50 12.32 -54.88
N LYS A 221 75.35 13.63 -54.64
CA LYS A 221 76.36 14.40 -53.90
C LYS A 221 76.54 13.73 -52.54
N VAL A 222 77.77 13.38 -52.20
CA VAL A 222 78.13 13.00 -50.83
C VAL A 222 77.89 14.22 -49.96
N LYS A 223 76.79 14.18 -49.20
CA LYS A 223 76.42 15.26 -48.28
C LYS A 223 77.56 15.50 -47.29
N THR A 224 77.92 16.75 -47.08
CA THR A 224 78.93 17.10 -46.07
C THR A 224 78.43 16.71 -44.68
N ALA A 225 79.36 16.55 -43.73
CA ALA A 225 79.00 16.25 -42.34
C ALA A 225 78.01 17.27 -41.77
N GLU A 226 78.12 18.54 -42.19
CA GLU A 226 77.21 19.63 -41.83
C GLU A 226 75.82 19.48 -42.46
N GLU A 227 75.69 19.11 -43.75
CA GLU A 227 74.37 18.83 -44.34
C GLU A 227 73.66 17.67 -43.66
N LEU A 228 74.41 16.61 -43.29
CA LEU A 228 73.88 15.48 -42.53
C LEU A 228 73.48 15.88 -41.10
N LEU A 229 74.27 16.75 -40.44
CA LEU A 229 73.92 17.32 -39.13
C LEU A 229 72.70 18.24 -39.21
N ALA A 230 72.60 19.09 -40.23
CA ALA A 230 71.45 19.98 -40.46
C ALA A 230 70.18 19.18 -40.76
N GLU A 231 70.26 18.12 -41.57
CA GLU A 231 69.10 17.25 -41.82
C GLU A 231 68.71 16.45 -40.56
N LYS A 232 69.69 15.99 -39.76
CA LYS A 232 69.47 15.35 -38.46
C LYS A 232 68.85 16.31 -37.45
N ALA A 233 69.30 17.57 -37.40
CA ALA A 233 68.74 18.63 -36.56
C ALA A 233 67.31 18.98 -36.98
N ARG A 234 67.03 19.13 -38.29
CA ARG A 234 65.68 19.34 -38.81
C ARG A 234 64.74 18.18 -38.48
N LYS A 235 65.22 16.94 -38.62
CA LYS A 235 64.47 15.72 -38.22
C LYS A 235 64.22 15.69 -36.70
N TRP A 236 65.21 16.05 -35.88
CA TRP A 236 65.09 16.16 -34.42
C TRP A 236 64.12 17.25 -33.98
N GLN A 237 64.17 18.42 -34.62
CA GLN A 237 63.24 19.53 -34.38
C GLN A 237 61.82 19.12 -34.74
N GLN A 238 61.58 18.58 -35.96
CA GLN A 238 60.26 18.07 -36.37
C GLN A 238 59.73 16.96 -35.43
N LEU A 239 60.62 16.09 -34.94
CA LEU A 239 60.28 15.02 -34.00
C LEU A 239 59.91 15.58 -32.62
N ASN A 240 60.65 16.56 -32.09
CA ASN A 240 60.34 17.20 -30.81
C ASN A 240 59.10 18.09 -30.89
N THR A 241 58.89 18.85 -31.97
CA THR A 241 57.65 19.63 -32.19
C THR A 241 56.42 18.73 -32.26
N LYS A 242 56.53 17.52 -32.81
CA LYS A 242 55.43 16.52 -32.80
C LYS A 242 55.28 15.82 -31.43
N ARG A 243 56.39 15.46 -30.78
CA ARG A 243 56.42 14.75 -29.49
C ARG A 243 55.93 15.61 -28.32
N TYR A 244 56.30 16.89 -28.29
CA TYR A 244 55.99 17.83 -27.21
C TYR A 244 55.01 18.95 -27.63
N GLY A 245 54.48 18.89 -28.85
CA GLY A 245 53.37 19.75 -29.29
C GLY A 245 52.14 19.57 -28.40
N GLU A 246 51.27 20.58 -28.34
CA GLU A 246 50.27 20.68 -27.26
C GLU A 246 49.29 19.50 -27.18
N LYS A 247 48.91 18.94 -28.32
CA LYS A 247 48.02 17.76 -28.41
C LYS A 247 48.65 16.48 -27.83
N SER A 248 49.96 16.48 -27.60
CA SER A 248 50.75 15.40 -27.00
C SER A 248 50.99 15.58 -25.49
N LYS A 249 50.60 16.72 -24.90
CA LYS A 249 50.67 16.95 -23.44
C LYS A 249 49.73 15.98 -22.71
N LEU A 250 50.19 15.40 -21.60
CA LEU A 250 49.42 14.43 -20.82
C LEU A 250 48.17 15.09 -20.22
N GLY A 251 46.99 14.73 -20.72
CA GLY A 251 45.69 15.29 -20.35
C GLY A 251 44.97 15.99 -21.50
N THR A 252 45.70 16.75 -22.33
CA THR A 252 45.13 17.59 -23.42
C THR A 252 44.49 16.77 -24.55
N GLY A 253 44.82 15.48 -24.66
CA GLY A 253 44.13 14.54 -25.55
C GLY A 253 42.67 14.21 -25.16
N GLN A 254 42.11 14.82 -24.11
CA GLN A 254 40.70 14.65 -23.72
C GLN A 254 39.77 15.77 -24.23
N ASP A 255 40.31 16.87 -24.77
CA ASP A 255 39.54 18.09 -25.06
C ASP A 255 38.89 18.12 -26.46
N THR A 256 38.94 17.02 -27.23
CA THR A 256 38.09 16.86 -28.42
C THR A 256 36.64 16.54 -28.03
N THR A 257 35.92 17.58 -27.63
CA THR A 257 34.47 17.51 -27.43
C THR A 257 33.79 17.02 -28.70
N LYS A 258 33.01 15.93 -28.62
CA LYS A 258 32.22 15.48 -29.76
C LYS A 258 31.24 16.55 -30.23
N GLU A 259 31.55 17.05 -31.42
CA GLU A 259 30.71 17.83 -32.33
C GLU A 259 29.37 17.11 -32.61
N GLU A 260 28.48 17.83 -33.29
CA GLU A 260 27.13 17.38 -33.56
C GLU A 260 26.99 16.97 -35.04
N MET A 261 26.39 15.80 -35.26
CA MET A 261 26.21 15.21 -36.56
C MET A 261 25.01 15.84 -37.28
N PRO A 262 25.02 15.94 -38.62
CA PRO A 262 23.85 16.36 -39.39
C PRO A 262 22.63 15.47 -39.09
N PRO A 263 21.42 16.04 -38.92
CA PRO A 263 20.22 15.29 -38.50
C PRO A 263 19.81 14.20 -39.51
N GLU A 264 20.10 14.41 -40.79
CA GLU A 264 19.87 13.46 -41.89
C GLU A 264 20.61 12.14 -41.66
N HIS A 265 21.76 12.16 -40.99
CA HIS A 265 22.50 10.93 -40.65
C HIS A 265 21.64 10.01 -39.77
N LEU A 266 20.92 10.54 -38.78
CA LEU A 266 20.05 9.70 -37.95
C LEU A 266 18.77 9.33 -38.71
N ARG A 267 18.14 10.29 -39.41
CA ARG A 267 16.90 10.07 -40.16
C ARG A 267 17.06 8.96 -41.21
N LYS A 268 18.09 9.06 -42.06
CA LYS A 268 18.44 8.04 -43.07
C LYS A 268 18.71 6.68 -42.44
N LEU A 269 19.43 6.65 -41.32
CA LEU A 269 19.80 5.40 -40.66
C LEU A 269 18.59 4.68 -40.03
N ILE A 270 17.66 5.41 -39.43
CA ILE A 270 16.38 4.84 -38.93
C ILE A 270 15.52 4.31 -40.09
N LYS A 271 15.54 4.98 -41.26
CA LYS A 271 14.85 4.55 -42.47
C LYS A 271 15.47 3.27 -43.06
N ASP A 272 16.81 3.22 -43.18
CA ASP A 272 17.59 2.06 -43.62
C ASP A 272 17.34 0.81 -42.76
N HIS A 273 17.31 0.95 -41.43
CA HIS A 273 17.08 -0.16 -40.50
C HIS A 273 15.64 -0.68 -40.49
N GLY A 274 14.66 0.18 -40.79
CA GLY A 274 13.25 -0.19 -41.00
C GLY A 274 12.61 -0.92 -39.81
N ASP A 275 12.03 -2.09 -40.07
CA ASP A 275 11.40 -2.98 -39.08
C ASP A 275 12.35 -4.08 -38.56
N MET A 276 13.63 -4.04 -38.97
CA MET A 276 14.62 -5.08 -38.72
C MET A 276 14.26 -6.49 -39.27
N THR A 277 13.47 -6.64 -40.32
CA THR A 277 13.30 -7.92 -41.05
C THR A 277 14.53 -8.28 -41.87
N SER A 278 15.07 -7.33 -42.62
CA SER A 278 16.17 -7.50 -43.58
C SER A 278 17.36 -8.32 -43.04
N LYS A 279 17.98 -9.10 -43.94
CA LYS A 279 19.18 -9.90 -43.64
C LYS A 279 20.44 -9.03 -43.47
N LYS A 280 20.52 -7.86 -44.13
CA LYS A 280 21.65 -6.90 -44.08
C LYS A 280 22.02 -6.56 -42.63
N PHE A 281 21.01 -6.23 -41.83
CA PHE A 281 21.18 -5.77 -40.44
C PHE A 281 21.05 -6.90 -39.38
N ARG A 282 21.35 -8.15 -39.76
CA ARG A 282 21.27 -9.32 -38.84
C ARG A 282 22.07 -9.16 -37.56
N HIS A 283 23.24 -8.52 -37.64
CA HIS A 283 24.14 -8.31 -36.49
C HIS A 283 23.54 -7.34 -35.46
N ASP A 284 22.92 -6.26 -35.94
CA ASP A 284 22.33 -5.20 -35.11
C ASP A 284 21.10 -5.66 -34.31
N LYS A 285 20.40 -6.73 -34.75
CA LYS A 285 19.23 -7.27 -34.03
C LYS A 285 19.54 -7.64 -32.56
N ARG A 286 20.80 -7.98 -32.24
CA ARG A 286 21.27 -8.18 -30.84
C ARG A 286 21.39 -6.87 -30.07
N VAL A 287 21.83 -5.80 -30.72
CA VAL A 287 21.99 -4.46 -30.13
C VAL A 287 20.63 -3.84 -29.81
N TYR A 288 19.68 -3.88 -30.77
CA TYR A 288 18.29 -3.44 -30.55
C TYR A 288 17.67 -4.16 -29.34
N LEU A 289 17.78 -5.49 -29.27
CA LEU A 289 17.31 -6.25 -28.10
C LEU A 289 18.01 -5.86 -26.78
N GLY A 290 19.30 -5.53 -26.80
CA GLY A 290 20.01 -5.01 -25.63
C GLY A 290 19.53 -3.62 -25.19
N ALA A 291 19.23 -2.75 -26.16
CA ALA A 291 18.76 -1.38 -25.92
C ALA A 291 17.37 -1.32 -25.26
N LEU A 292 16.55 -2.38 -25.38
CA LEU A 292 15.25 -2.50 -24.72
C LEU A 292 15.31 -2.29 -23.19
N LYS A 293 16.46 -2.59 -22.55
CA LYS A 293 16.70 -2.27 -21.14
C LYS A 293 16.50 -0.77 -20.84
N TYR A 294 16.91 0.11 -21.74
CA TYR A 294 16.99 1.57 -21.56
C TYR A 294 15.83 2.34 -22.20
N VAL A 295 14.93 1.69 -22.94
CA VAL A 295 13.70 2.31 -23.48
C VAL A 295 12.90 3.10 -22.43
N PRO A 296 12.73 2.63 -21.17
CA PRO A 296 12.08 3.44 -20.14
C PRO A 296 12.76 4.80 -19.89
N HIS A 297 14.10 4.86 -19.99
CA HIS A 297 14.86 6.11 -19.85
C HIS A 297 14.68 7.03 -21.07
N ALA A 298 14.65 6.49 -22.30
CA ALA A 298 14.30 7.27 -23.50
C ALA A 298 12.90 7.88 -23.38
N VAL A 299 11.89 7.08 -23.03
CA VAL A 299 10.52 7.56 -22.81
C VAL A 299 10.42 8.62 -21.72
N TYR A 300 11.10 8.44 -20.57
CA TYR A 300 11.12 9.47 -19.52
C TYR A 300 11.69 10.80 -20.04
N LYS A 301 12.77 10.76 -20.83
CA LYS A 301 13.44 11.96 -21.35
C LYS A 301 12.70 12.65 -22.48
N LEU A 302 12.03 11.88 -23.34
CA LEU A 302 11.12 12.40 -24.35
C LEU A 302 9.96 13.14 -23.68
N LEU A 303 9.22 12.47 -22.79
CA LEU A 303 8.06 13.05 -22.12
C LEU A 303 8.41 14.16 -21.12
N GLU A 304 9.64 14.21 -20.59
CA GLU A 304 10.13 15.32 -19.76
C GLU A 304 10.31 16.62 -20.57
N ASN A 305 10.64 16.53 -21.87
CA ASN A 305 10.89 17.68 -22.75
C ASN A 305 9.75 17.95 -23.77
N MET A 306 8.54 17.48 -23.50
CA MET A 306 7.35 17.69 -24.35
C MET A 306 7.09 19.19 -24.59
N PRO A 307 6.79 19.63 -25.83
CA PRO A 307 6.50 21.03 -26.15
C PRO A 307 5.38 21.62 -25.27
N MET A 308 5.50 22.89 -24.96
CA MET A 308 4.47 23.65 -24.21
C MET A 308 3.40 24.20 -25.17
N PRO A 309 2.18 24.55 -24.70
CA PRO A 309 1.07 24.89 -25.62
C PRO A 309 1.26 26.16 -26.46
N TRP A 310 2.25 27.00 -26.11
CA TRP A 310 2.65 28.22 -26.81
C TRP A 310 3.79 28.01 -27.82
N GLU A 311 4.33 26.78 -27.91
CA GLU A 311 5.41 26.39 -28.81
C GLU A 311 4.87 25.53 -29.97
N GLN A 312 5.12 25.94 -31.21
CA GLN A 312 4.77 25.15 -32.41
C GLN A 312 5.70 23.94 -32.61
N VAL A 313 7.00 24.17 -32.42
CA VAL A 313 8.09 23.22 -32.68
C VAL A 313 9.09 23.36 -31.53
N ARG A 314 9.72 22.26 -31.10
CA ARG A 314 10.84 22.30 -30.16
C ARG A 314 11.95 21.38 -30.64
N ASN A 315 13.01 21.97 -31.15
CA ASN A 315 14.28 21.30 -31.34
C ASN A 315 14.88 20.95 -29.97
N VAL A 316 15.43 19.74 -29.86
CA VAL A 316 16.02 19.22 -28.61
C VAL A 316 17.34 18.52 -28.90
N ALA A 317 18.29 18.65 -27.97
CA ALA A 317 19.58 17.97 -28.07
C ALA A 317 19.42 16.44 -27.92
N VAL A 318 19.86 15.68 -28.92
CA VAL A 318 19.70 14.22 -29.02
C VAL A 318 21.03 13.48 -28.83
N LEU A 319 20.96 12.33 -28.17
CA LEU A 319 22.04 11.35 -28.05
C LEU A 319 21.55 9.99 -28.59
N TYR A 320 22.04 9.56 -29.74
CA TYR A 320 21.55 8.36 -30.46
C TYR A 320 22.62 7.29 -30.60
N HIS A 321 22.22 6.02 -30.62
CA HIS A 321 23.13 4.91 -30.91
C HIS A 321 23.50 4.87 -32.39
N ILE A 322 24.77 4.63 -32.72
CA ILE A 322 25.31 4.64 -34.10
C ILE A 322 24.69 3.59 -35.05
N THR A 323 23.85 2.69 -34.53
CA THR A 323 23.07 1.70 -35.30
C THR A 323 21.55 1.92 -35.17
N GLY A 324 21.10 3.13 -34.83
CA GLY A 324 19.67 3.50 -34.74
C GLY A 324 18.91 2.82 -33.61
N ALA A 325 19.60 2.01 -32.80
CA ALA A 325 18.98 1.11 -31.83
C ALA A 325 18.18 1.83 -30.76
N ILE A 326 18.62 3.02 -30.31
CA ILE A 326 17.86 3.85 -29.36
C ILE A 326 18.26 5.32 -29.49
N THR A 327 17.26 6.20 -29.42
CA THR A 327 17.40 7.66 -29.37
C THR A 327 17.06 8.16 -27.96
N PHE A 328 17.89 9.04 -27.38
CA PHE A 328 17.63 9.69 -26.09
C PHE A 328 17.61 11.22 -26.25
N VAL A 329 16.62 11.90 -25.66
CA VAL A 329 16.71 13.36 -25.46
C VAL A 329 17.68 13.65 -24.31
N ASN A 330 18.78 14.34 -24.62
CA ASN A 330 19.89 14.62 -23.71
C ASN A 330 19.69 15.91 -22.88
N GLU A 331 18.55 16.60 -23.07
CA GLU A 331 18.23 17.90 -22.48
C GLU A 331 17.42 17.81 -21.18
N ILE A 332 17.53 18.80 -20.30
CA ILE A 332 16.70 18.97 -19.10
C ILE A 332 15.95 20.31 -19.22
N PRO A 333 14.63 20.36 -19.05
CA PRO A 333 13.83 21.56 -19.29
C PRO A 333 13.94 22.52 -18.09
N TRP A 334 14.93 23.40 -18.13
CA TRP A 334 15.09 24.48 -17.16
C TRP A 334 14.17 25.65 -17.53
N VAL A 335 13.39 26.12 -16.56
CA VAL A 335 12.46 27.25 -16.71
C VAL A 335 12.69 28.26 -15.58
N VAL A 336 12.45 29.53 -15.88
CA VAL A 336 12.38 30.61 -14.89
C VAL A 336 11.02 30.54 -14.21
N GLU A 337 10.99 30.51 -12.87
CA GLU A 337 9.77 30.20 -12.10
C GLU A 337 8.62 31.21 -12.27
N PRO A 338 8.83 32.55 -12.23
CA PRO A 338 7.77 33.51 -12.50
C PRO A 338 7.30 33.49 -13.97
N ILE A 339 8.23 33.43 -14.94
CA ILE A 339 7.91 33.38 -16.38
C ILE A 339 7.02 32.17 -16.69
N TYR A 340 7.37 30.99 -16.19
CA TYR A 340 6.59 29.76 -16.40
C TYR A 340 5.20 29.79 -15.71
N LEU A 341 5.01 30.61 -14.67
CA LEU A 341 3.69 30.84 -14.07
C LEU A 341 2.87 31.82 -14.91
N ALA A 342 3.47 32.89 -15.43
CA ALA A 342 2.82 33.83 -16.35
C ALA A 342 2.38 33.14 -17.65
N GLN A 343 3.27 32.38 -18.30
CA GLN A 343 2.96 31.58 -19.49
C GLN A 343 1.74 30.66 -19.27
N TRP A 344 1.72 29.88 -18.16
CA TRP A 344 0.55 29.05 -17.84
C TRP A 344 -0.69 29.85 -17.38
N GLY A 345 -0.52 31.11 -16.95
CA GLY A 345 -1.59 32.06 -16.65
C GLY A 345 -2.29 32.57 -17.91
N THR A 346 -1.53 33.01 -18.92
CA THR A 346 -2.09 33.41 -20.23
C THR A 346 -2.73 32.20 -20.93
N MET A 347 -2.14 31.00 -20.83
CA MET A 347 -2.80 29.76 -21.29
C MET A 347 -4.15 29.52 -20.61
N TRP A 348 -4.27 29.79 -19.31
CA TRP A 348 -5.52 29.62 -18.58
C TRP A 348 -6.59 30.62 -19.04
N ILE A 349 -6.21 31.87 -19.32
CA ILE A 349 -7.09 32.90 -19.87
C ILE A 349 -7.55 32.51 -21.28
N MET A 350 -6.62 32.24 -22.19
CA MET A 350 -6.92 31.90 -23.59
C MET A 350 -7.77 30.64 -23.71
N MET A 351 -7.45 29.56 -22.99
CA MET A 351 -8.26 28.34 -23.02
C MET A 351 -9.68 28.54 -22.43
N ARG A 352 -9.88 29.48 -21.49
CA ARG A 352 -11.22 29.82 -20.98
C ARG A 352 -12.00 30.70 -21.96
N ARG A 353 -11.35 31.67 -22.60
CA ARG A 353 -11.93 32.54 -23.64
C ARG A 353 -12.37 31.72 -24.85
N GLU A 354 -11.46 30.92 -25.41
CA GLU A 354 -11.74 30.02 -26.53
C GLU A 354 -12.89 29.05 -26.24
N LYS A 355 -12.94 28.49 -25.03
CA LYS A 355 -14.04 27.59 -24.63
C LYS A 355 -15.39 28.30 -24.45
N ARG A 356 -15.39 29.58 -24.04
CA ARG A 356 -16.61 30.40 -23.96
C ARG A 356 -17.15 30.72 -25.35
N ASP A 357 -16.24 31.06 -26.27
CA ASP A 357 -16.59 31.63 -27.58
C ASP A 357 -16.86 30.55 -28.64
N ARG A 358 -16.18 29.40 -28.59
CA ARG A 358 -16.37 28.29 -29.54
C ARG A 358 -17.64 27.48 -29.24
N ARG A 359 -18.70 27.72 -30.03
CA ARG A 359 -20.01 27.01 -29.96
C ARG A 359 -19.93 25.48 -29.85
N HIS A 360 -19.01 24.82 -30.55
CA HIS A 360 -18.81 23.36 -30.47
C HIS A 360 -17.32 22.99 -30.40
N PHE A 361 -16.85 22.62 -29.21
CA PHE A 361 -15.50 22.09 -29.04
C PHE A 361 -15.46 20.58 -29.32
N LYS A 362 -15.02 20.20 -30.52
CA LYS A 362 -14.77 18.80 -30.91
C LYS A 362 -13.46 18.32 -30.25
N ARG A 363 -13.50 17.22 -29.49
CA ARG A 363 -12.27 16.55 -28.98
C ARG A 363 -11.74 15.58 -30.05
N MET A 364 -10.41 15.52 -30.19
CA MET A 364 -9.72 14.53 -31.03
C MET A 364 -10.05 13.07 -30.64
N ARG A 365 -9.93 12.14 -31.59
CA ARG A 365 -10.16 10.70 -31.35
C ARG A 365 -8.96 10.04 -30.68
N PHE A 366 -9.20 8.96 -29.93
CA PHE A 366 -8.18 8.16 -29.24
C PHE A 366 -8.43 6.66 -29.41
N PRO A 367 -7.48 5.88 -29.98
CA PRO A 367 -6.20 6.31 -30.56
C PRO A 367 -6.36 7.32 -31.73
N PRO A 368 -5.32 8.12 -32.05
CA PRO A 368 -5.40 9.09 -33.16
C PRO A 368 -5.11 8.50 -34.54
N PHE A 369 -4.45 7.34 -34.59
CA PHE A 369 -4.14 6.53 -35.78
C PHE A 369 -4.60 5.08 -35.53
N ASP A 370 -4.85 4.30 -36.59
CA ASP A 370 -5.39 2.95 -36.43
C ASP A 370 -4.36 1.95 -35.87
N ASP A 371 -4.82 0.80 -35.37
CA ASP A 371 -3.95 -0.25 -34.80
C ASP A 371 -2.94 -0.79 -35.82
N GLU A 372 -3.38 -1.01 -37.06
CA GLU A 372 -2.60 -1.66 -38.13
C GLU A 372 -1.81 -0.65 -38.99
N GLU A 373 -1.95 0.66 -38.73
CA GLU A 373 -1.31 1.75 -39.47
C GLU A 373 0.17 1.94 -39.05
N PRO A 374 1.14 1.90 -39.98
CA PRO A 374 2.56 2.03 -39.63
C PRO A 374 2.90 3.47 -39.18
N PRO A 375 3.78 3.67 -38.18
CA PRO A 375 4.17 5.00 -37.74
C PRO A 375 4.81 5.83 -38.87
N LEU A 376 4.12 6.90 -39.26
CA LEU A 376 4.48 7.85 -40.31
C LEU A 376 5.96 8.26 -40.26
N ASP A 377 6.55 8.51 -41.43
CA ASP A 377 7.93 8.98 -41.51
C ASP A 377 7.99 10.51 -41.50
N TYR A 378 8.73 11.07 -40.55
CA TYR A 378 8.79 12.53 -40.34
C TYR A 378 9.26 13.27 -41.59
N GLY A 379 10.31 12.76 -42.24
CA GLY A 379 10.90 13.37 -43.43
C GLY A 379 10.01 13.41 -44.67
N ASP A 380 9.00 12.53 -44.75
CA ASP A 380 8.14 12.43 -45.94
C ASP A 380 6.75 13.06 -45.71
N ASN A 381 6.37 13.37 -44.46
CA ASN A 381 5.00 13.75 -44.10
C ASN A 381 4.89 14.98 -43.17
N VAL A 382 5.97 15.37 -42.47
CA VAL A 382 5.90 16.35 -41.35
C VAL A 382 7.01 17.41 -41.41
N LEU A 383 8.09 17.16 -42.16
CA LEU A 383 9.20 18.10 -42.34
C LEU A 383 8.78 19.35 -43.13
N ASP A 384 8.07 19.15 -44.24
CA ASP A 384 7.72 20.21 -45.20
C ASP A 384 6.35 20.85 -44.92
N VAL A 385 5.72 20.50 -43.78
CA VAL A 385 4.40 21.02 -43.37
C VAL A 385 4.57 22.10 -42.31
N GLU A 386 4.17 23.33 -42.64
CA GLU A 386 4.20 24.44 -41.71
C GLU A 386 3.24 24.18 -40.53
N PRO A 387 3.68 24.42 -39.27
CA PRO A 387 2.86 24.16 -38.10
C PRO A 387 1.74 25.21 -37.96
N LEU A 388 0.54 24.73 -37.58
CA LEU A 388 -0.54 25.59 -37.10
C LEU A 388 -0.07 26.54 -35.99
N GLU A 389 -0.70 27.71 -35.87
CA GLU A 389 -0.46 28.66 -34.79
C GLU A 389 -0.54 27.98 -33.41
N ALA A 390 0.35 28.36 -32.49
CA ALA A 390 0.32 27.89 -31.12
C ALA A 390 -0.65 28.74 -30.26
N ILE A 391 -0.94 28.31 -29.03
CA ILE A 391 -1.75 29.14 -28.13
C ILE A 391 -0.87 30.26 -27.60
N GLN A 392 -1.03 31.47 -28.13
CA GLN A 392 -0.42 32.69 -27.61
C GLN A 392 -1.53 33.70 -27.30
N MET A 393 -1.35 34.50 -26.25
CA MET A 393 -2.26 35.61 -25.95
C MET A 393 -1.67 36.87 -26.59
N GLN A 394 -2.48 37.62 -27.32
CA GLN A 394 -2.14 38.99 -27.71
C GLN A 394 -1.86 39.79 -26.43
N LEU A 395 -0.65 40.32 -26.33
CA LEU A 395 -0.17 41.15 -25.23
C LEU A 395 -0.33 42.63 -25.62
N ASP A 396 -0.38 43.49 -24.62
CA ASP A 396 -0.53 44.93 -24.85
C ASP A 396 0.81 45.61 -25.14
N GLU A 397 0.85 46.49 -26.15
CA GLU A 397 2.09 47.15 -26.60
C GLU A 397 2.62 48.19 -25.60
N GLU A 398 1.80 48.67 -24.66
CA GLU A 398 2.20 49.60 -23.60
C GLU A 398 2.28 48.89 -22.23
N GLU A 399 1.24 48.16 -21.79
CA GLU A 399 1.23 47.52 -20.46
C GLU A 399 2.18 46.30 -20.36
N ASP A 400 2.35 45.51 -21.44
CA ASP A 400 3.17 44.29 -21.44
C ASP A 400 4.55 44.50 -22.08
N ALA A 401 4.88 45.73 -22.51
CA ALA A 401 6.12 46.10 -23.19
C ALA A 401 7.44 45.53 -22.60
N PRO A 402 7.64 45.42 -21.26
CA PRO A 402 8.86 44.83 -20.70
C PRO A 402 9.03 43.32 -20.94
N VAL A 403 7.99 42.65 -21.46
CA VAL A 403 7.83 41.19 -21.52
C VAL A 403 7.41 40.69 -22.92
N ILE A 404 6.83 41.55 -23.76
CA ILE A 404 6.19 41.21 -25.04
C ILE A 404 7.08 40.40 -25.99
N ASP A 405 8.31 40.85 -26.26
CA ASP A 405 9.21 40.26 -27.27
C ASP A 405 9.59 38.79 -27.00
N TRP A 406 9.57 38.36 -25.74
CA TRP A 406 10.25 37.13 -25.29
C TRP A 406 9.35 36.17 -24.49
N LEU A 407 8.10 36.52 -24.17
CA LEU A 407 7.28 35.70 -23.27
C LEU A 407 7.05 34.27 -23.76
N TYR A 408 6.87 34.08 -25.07
CA TYR A 408 6.52 32.78 -25.68
C TYR A 408 7.71 32.03 -26.27
N ASP A 409 8.94 32.50 -26.05
CA ASP A 409 10.14 31.75 -26.36
C ASP A 409 10.17 30.37 -25.68
N SER A 410 10.82 29.40 -26.34
CA SER A 410 11.18 28.10 -25.75
C SER A 410 12.14 28.25 -24.56
N LYS A 411 13.04 29.25 -24.60
CA LYS A 411 14.00 29.62 -23.54
C LYS A 411 14.16 31.15 -23.44
N PRO A 412 13.18 31.86 -22.87
CA PRO A 412 13.17 33.32 -22.83
C PRO A 412 14.45 33.95 -22.30
N LEU A 413 14.91 35.03 -22.93
CA LEU A 413 16.10 35.80 -22.53
C LEU A 413 17.41 34.98 -22.46
N GLN A 414 17.51 33.79 -23.10
CA GLN A 414 18.72 32.95 -23.10
C GLN A 414 19.98 33.71 -23.59
N HIS A 415 19.79 34.63 -24.53
CA HIS A 415 20.86 35.34 -25.23
C HIS A 415 21.26 36.67 -24.57
N ASP A 416 20.52 37.15 -23.57
CA ASP A 416 20.86 38.38 -22.84
C ASP A 416 21.62 38.06 -21.53
N PRO A 417 22.94 38.37 -21.44
CA PRO A 417 23.76 38.09 -20.26
C PRO A 417 23.41 38.95 -19.04
N ARG A 418 22.62 40.03 -19.19
CA ARG A 418 22.17 40.88 -18.07
C ARG A 418 21.17 40.14 -17.17
N TYR A 419 20.29 39.34 -17.80
CA TYR A 419 19.20 38.65 -17.11
C TYR A 419 19.52 37.18 -16.81
N LEU A 420 20.25 36.47 -17.69
CA LEU A 420 20.55 35.04 -17.50
C LEU A 420 22.01 34.65 -17.79
N ALA A 421 22.45 33.56 -17.15
CA ALA A 421 23.79 32.99 -17.30
C ALA A 421 24.00 32.18 -18.61
N GLY A 422 23.64 32.79 -19.76
CA GLY A 422 23.81 32.27 -21.11
C GLY A 422 23.18 30.89 -21.36
N PRO A 423 23.70 30.10 -22.34
CA PRO A 423 23.18 28.77 -22.71
C PRO A 423 23.16 27.73 -21.57
N SER A 424 23.75 28.03 -20.41
CA SER A 424 23.64 27.17 -19.22
C SER A 424 22.25 27.24 -18.56
N TYR A 425 21.53 28.34 -18.75
CA TYR A 425 20.16 28.62 -18.31
C TYR A 425 19.90 28.28 -16.82
N ARG A 426 20.79 28.71 -15.91
CA ARG A 426 20.80 28.28 -14.50
C ARG A 426 20.37 29.31 -13.46
N HIS A 427 20.70 30.56 -13.68
CA HIS A 427 20.38 31.65 -12.77
C HIS A 427 19.74 32.78 -13.57
N TRP A 428 18.80 33.47 -12.93
CA TRP A 428 18.03 34.55 -13.51
C TRP A 428 17.99 35.75 -12.57
N ARG A 429 17.94 36.94 -13.14
CA ARG A 429 17.73 38.24 -12.49
C ARG A 429 16.75 39.00 -13.37
N LEU A 430 15.70 39.56 -12.78
CA LEU A 430 14.67 40.34 -13.47
C LEU A 430 14.50 41.72 -12.81
N GLU A 431 13.96 42.65 -13.56
CA GLU A 431 13.65 44.00 -13.11
C GLU A 431 12.23 44.10 -12.52
N ILE A 432 11.94 45.20 -11.83
CA ILE A 432 10.67 45.36 -11.10
C ILE A 432 9.49 45.43 -12.07
N ARG A 433 9.59 46.24 -13.14
CA ARG A 433 8.58 46.33 -14.21
C ARG A 433 8.30 44.95 -14.84
N GLN A 434 9.34 44.22 -15.25
CA GLN A 434 9.22 42.85 -15.76
C GLN A 434 8.50 41.91 -14.77
N LEU A 435 8.86 41.98 -13.49
CA LEU A 435 8.33 41.09 -12.46
C LEU A 435 6.87 41.40 -12.11
N SER A 436 6.44 42.67 -12.20
CA SER A 436 5.04 43.08 -11.99
C SER A 436 4.14 42.63 -13.12
N VAL A 437 4.55 42.86 -14.39
CA VAL A 437 3.84 42.34 -15.57
C VAL A 437 3.67 40.81 -15.49
N LEU A 438 4.75 40.08 -15.18
CA LEU A 438 4.67 38.63 -14.96
C LEU A 438 3.77 38.22 -13.80
N TYR A 439 3.62 39.05 -12.76
CA TYR A 439 2.71 38.81 -11.64
C TYR A 439 1.24 39.06 -12.05
N ARG A 440 0.95 40.19 -12.72
CA ARG A 440 -0.36 40.53 -13.31
C ARG A 440 -0.87 39.42 -14.22
N LEU A 441 -0.05 38.95 -15.16
CA LEU A 441 -0.37 37.84 -16.08
C LEU A 441 -0.55 36.48 -15.37
N ALA A 442 0.08 36.27 -14.21
CA ALA A 442 -0.01 35.02 -13.45
C ALA A 442 -1.18 34.96 -12.45
N ASN A 443 -1.87 36.08 -12.18
CA ASN A 443 -2.86 36.21 -11.09
C ASN A 443 -3.94 35.11 -11.07
N GLN A 444 -4.38 34.62 -12.24
CA GLN A 444 -5.36 33.52 -12.34
C GLN A 444 -4.90 32.17 -11.73
N LEU A 445 -3.60 31.99 -11.47
CA LEU A 445 -3.03 30.77 -10.87
C LEU A 445 -2.53 30.99 -9.43
N VAL A 446 -2.17 32.21 -9.07
CA VAL A 446 -1.66 32.58 -7.74
C VAL A 446 -2.81 32.55 -6.71
N SER A 447 -2.49 32.75 -5.43
CA SER A 447 -3.48 32.88 -4.35
C SER A 447 -3.44 34.30 -3.80
N ASP A 448 -4.60 34.90 -3.59
CA ASP A 448 -4.74 36.23 -2.98
C ASP A 448 -4.41 36.26 -1.48
N LEU A 449 -4.25 35.09 -0.87
CA LEU A 449 -4.01 34.94 0.57
C LEU A 449 -2.57 35.30 0.94
N GLN A 450 -2.38 36.53 1.43
CA GLN A 450 -1.10 37.05 1.91
C GLN A 450 -0.81 36.65 3.38
N ASP A 451 -1.82 36.71 4.26
CA ASP A 451 -1.65 36.33 5.68
C ASP A 451 -1.60 34.79 5.85
N LYS A 452 -0.55 34.29 6.52
CA LYS A 452 -0.39 32.87 6.82
C LYS A 452 -1.35 32.37 7.91
N ASN A 453 -1.92 33.26 8.71
CA ASN A 453 -2.93 32.94 9.74
C ASN A 453 -4.15 32.20 9.17
N TYR A 454 -4.46 32.38 7.87
CA TYR A 454 -5.48 31.59 7.17
C TYR A 454 -5.26 30.06 7.28
N PHE A 455 -4.02 29.60 7.39
CA PHE A 455 -3.67 28.19 7.53
C PHE A 455 -3.66 27.67 8.98
N TYR A 456 -4.25 28.41 9.94
CA TYR A 456 -4.44 27.94 11.30
C TYR A 456 -5.21 26.60 11.33
N LEU A 457 -4.67 25.61 12.05
CA LEU A 457 -5.12 24.20 12.02
C LEU A 457 -5.11 23.50 10.64
N PHE A 458 -4.69 24.18 9.56
CA PHE A 458 -4.63 23.65 8.19
C PHE A 458 -3.19 23.60 7.63
N ASN A 459 -2.20 23.67 8.52
CA ASN A 459 -0.77 23.59 8.22
C ASN A 459 -0.22 22.14 8.34
N LEU A 460 1.07 21.94 8.02
CA LEU A 460 1.69 20.61 8.08
C LEU A 460 1.71 20.01 9.50
N GLU A 461 2.04 20.81 10.52
CA GLU A 461 2.15 20.33 11.91
C GLU A 461 0.78 19.85 12.44
N SER A 462 -0.27 20.62 12.18
CA SER A 462 -1.65 20.28 12.55
C SER A 462 -2.10 18.97 11.88
N PHE A 463 -1.75 18.74 10.61
CA PHE A 463 -2.02 17.47 9.94
C PHE A 463 -1.15 16.31 10.43
N TYR A 464 0.07 16.56 10.91
CA TYR A 464 0.89 15.53 11.56
C TYR A 464 0.31 15.12 12.92
N THR A 465 -0.09 16.09 13.74
CA THR A 465 -0.76 15.90 15.03
C THR A 465 -2.10 15.18 14.87
N ALA A 466 -2.96 15.62 13.94
CA ALA A 466 -4.20 14.92 13.60
C ALA A 466 -3.93 13.46 13.21
N LYS A 467 -2.92 13.20 12.37
CA LYS A 467 -2.52 11.83 12.02
C LYS A 467 -2.03 11.02 13.23
N ALA A 468 -1.26 11.63 14.11
CA ALA A 468 -0.66 10.95 15.27
C ALA A 468 -1.75 10.50 16.26
N LEU A 469 -2.73 11.39 16.52
CA LEU A 469 -3.86 11.20 17.42
C LEU A 469 -5.05 10.45 16.79
N ASN A 470 -4.94 9.98 15.53
CA ASN A 470 -6.04 9.36 14.76
C ASN A 470 -7.28 10.27 14.55
N MET A 471 -7.09 11.60 14.61
CA MET A 471 -8.16 12.60 14.47
C MET A 471 -8.23 13.18 13.05
N ALA A 472 -9.30 13.92 12.76
CA ALA A 472 -9.55 14.51 11.45
C ALA A 472 -10.14 15.91 11.56
N ILE A 473 -9.41 16.90 11.05
CA ILE A 473 -9.86 18.29 10.91
C ILE A 473 -10.95 18.37 9.82
N PRO A 474 -12.03 19.18 10.00
CA PRO A 474 -13.01 19.47 8.95
C PRO A 474 -12.34 19.94 7.65
N GLY A 475 -12.73 19.35 6.52
CA GLY A 475 -12.08 19.59 5.22
C GLY A 475 -10.66 18.99 5.06
N GLY A 476 -10.03 18.55 6.15
CA GLY A 476 -8.68 17.97 6.16
C GLY A 476 -8.60 16.48 5.79
N PRO A 477 -7.38 15.93 5.66
CA PRO A 477 -7.14 14.54 5.28
C PRO A 477 -7.31 13.56 6.46
N LYS A 478 -8.06 12.46 6.24
CA LYS A 478 -8.16 11.33 7.20
C LYS A 478 -7.05 10.30 6.99
N PHE A 479 -6.53 9.67 8.04
CA PHE A 479 -5.42 8.69 7.97
C PHE A 479 -5.80 7.30 8.52
N GLU A 480 -4.83 6.38 8.50
CA GLU A 480 -4.86 5.19 9.36
C GLU A 480 -4.32 5.56 10.75
N PRO A 481 -4.81 4.93 11.84
CA PRO A 481 -4.23 5.08 13.17
C PRO A 481 -2.72 4.82 13.15
N LEU A 482 -1.92 5.69 13.78
CA LEU A 482 -0.46 5.51 13.88
C LEU A 482 -0.10 4.49 14.96
N PHE A 483 -0.88 4.48 16.03
CA PHE A 483 -0.90 3.48 17.09
C PHE A 483 -2.26 2.78 17.04
N ARG A 484 -2.33 1.55 17.57
CA ARG A 484 -3.55 0.76 17.70
C ARG A 484 -3.40 0.03 19.02
N ASP A 485 -3.62 0.75 20.11
CA ASP A 485 -3.32 0.25 21.43
C ASP A 485 -4.48 -0.67 21.85
N LEU A 486 -4.17 -1.95 22.00
CA LEU A 486 -5.15 -3.03 22.26
C LEU A 486 -5.76 -3.00 23.67
N HIS A 487 -5.50 -1.92 24.41
CA HIS A 487 -5.82 -1.72 25.83
C HIS A 487 -6.49 -0.35 26.07
N GLU A 488 -6.97 0.32 25.02
CA GLU A 488 -7.80 1.53 25.18
C GLU A 488 -9.11 1.17 25.93
N GLU A 489 -9.67 -0.02 25.68
CA GLU A 489 -10.81 -0.61 26.40
C GLU A 489 -10.54 -0.84 27.91
N ASP A 490 -9.28 -1.02 28.32
CA ASP A 490 -8.87 -1.21 29.72
C ASP A 490 -8.59 0.14 30.44
N GLU A 491 -8.39 1.24 29.72
CA GLU A 491 -8.06 2.56 30.30
C GLU A 491 -9.28 3.48 30.50
N ASP A 492 -10.43 3.18 29.91
CA ASP A 492 -11.59 4.08 29.96
C ASP A 492 -12.17 4.21 31.39
N TRP A 493 -12.22 3.13 32.19
CA TRP A 493 -12.83 3.15 33.53
C TRP A 493 -11.81 3.39 34.66
N ASN A 494 -11.34 4.64 34.75
CA ASN A 494 -10.49 5.14 35.83
C ASN A 494 -11.25 6.15 36.70
N GLU A 495 -10.86 6.32 37.97
CA GLU A 495 -11.48 7.30 38.89
C GLU A 495 -11.47 8.73 38.32
N PHE A 496 -10.42 9.08 37.59
CA PHE A 496 -10.24 10.39 36.94
C PHE A 496 -11.18 10.63 35.74
N ASN A 497 -11.76 9.56 35.18
CA ASN A 497 -12.69 9.59 34.04
C ASN A 497 -14.16 9.51 34.48
N ASP A 498 -14.45 9.45 35.78
CA ASP A 498 -15.80 9.35 36.33
C ASP A 498 -16.70 10.52 35.86
N ILE A 499 -17.80 10.18 35.20
CA ILE A 499 -18.77 11.14 34.66
C ILE A 499 -19.36 12.06 35.75
N ASN A 500 -19.44 11.58 36.99
CA ASN A 500 -19.94 12.37 38.12
C ASN A 500 -18.95 13.45 38.59
N LYS A 501 -17.66 13.30 38.28
CA LYS A 501 -16.58 14.23 38.67
C LYS A 501 -16.22 15.25 37.58
N ILE A 502 -16.74 15.09 36.35
CA ILE A 502 -16.36 15.90 35.18
C ILE A 502 -17.46 16.92 34.85
N ILE A 503 -17.17 18.21 35.06
CA ILE A 503 -18.11 19.31 34.74
C ILE A 503 -18.09 19.64 33.23
N ILE A 504 -18.96 18.99 32.45
CA ILE A 504 -19.08 19.21 31.00
C ILE A 504 -19.82 20.53 30.69
N ARG A 505 -19.12 21.68 30.81
CA ARG A 505 -19.67 23.00 30.41
C ARG A 505 -19.70 23.22 28.90
N GLN A 506 -18.70 22.68 28.18
CA GLN A 506 -18.60 22.73 26.73
C GLN A 506 -17.95 21.43 26.23
N GLN A 507 -18.40 20.91 25.08
CA GLN A 507 -17.82 19.72 24.49
C GLN A 507 -16.42 20.01 23.93
N ILE A 508 -15.40 19.27 24.39
CA ILE A 508 -14.02 19.39 23.89
C ILE A 508 -13.96 18.92 22.43
N ARG A 509 -13.80 19.87 21.50
CA ARG A 509 -13.77 19.63 20.05
C ARG A 509 -12.43 19.07 19.59
N THR A 510 -12.43 18.41 18.43
CA THR A 510 -11.23 17.88 17.76
C THR A 510 -10.18 18.95 17.46
N GLU A 511 -10.61 20.18 17.20
CA GLU A 511 -9.78 21.35 16.96
C GLU A 511 -8.93 21.67 18.20
N TYR A 512 -9.52 21.63 19.41
CA TYR A 512 -8.79 21.89 20.65
C TYR A 512 -7.75 20.79 20.92
N LYS A 513 -8.11 19.52 20.63
CA LYS A 513 -7.21 18.36 20.72
C LYS A 513 -6.04 18.40 19.74
N ILE A 514 -6.08 19.26 18.71
CA ILE A 514 -4.99 19.45 17.74
C ILE A 514 -4.23 20.76 17.97
N ALA A 515 -4.92 21.83 18.41
CA ALA A 515 -4.31 23.10 18.80
C ALA A 515 -3.43 22.98 20.04
N PHE A 516 -3.91 22.25 21.06
CA PHE A 516 -3.23 22.07 22.35
C PHE A 516 -3.07 20.56 22.63
N PRO A 517 -2.23 19.85 21.84
CA PRO A 517 -2.26 18.39 21.79
C PRO A 517 -1.78 17.70 23.08
N TYR A 518 -1.02 18.41 23.92
CA TYR A 518 -0.56 17.91 25.23
C TYR A 518 -1.56 18.16 26.36
N LEU A 519 -2.59 18.99 26.17
CA LEU A 519 -3.57 19.36 27.20
C LEU A 519 -4.83 18.50 27.14
N TYR A 520 -5.35 18.22 25.94
CA TYR A 520 -6.66 17.56 25.74
C TYR A 520 -6.58 16.11 25.24
N ASN A 521 -5.40 15.47 25.32
CA ASN A 521 -5.21 14.08 24.91
C ASN A 521 -4.33 13.31 25.91
N ASN A 522 -4.76 12.09 26.23
CA ASN A 522 -3.92 11.11 26.91
C ASN A 522 -2.85 10.59 25.92
N ARG A 523 -1.64 10.31 26.42
CA ARG A 523 -0.52 9.68 25.67
C ARG A 523 -0.21 10.33 24.29
N PRO A 524 0.05 11.66 24.20
CA PRO A 524 0.26 12.41 22.94
C PRO A 524 1.61 12.08 22.26
N ARG A 525 1.69 10.91 21.63
CA ARG A 525 2.91 10.36 21.01
C ARG A 525 3.10 10.84 19.58
N LYS A 526 4.27 11.39 19.26
CA LYS A 526 4.67 11.84 17.89
C LYS A 526 3.76 12.94 17.30
N VAL A 527 3.15 13.76 18.15
CA VAL A 527 2.52 15.02 17.77
C VAL A 527 3.57 16.06 17.36
N ALA A 528 3.15 17.10 16.66
CA ALA A 528 3.96 18.27 16.29
C ALA A 528 3.32 19.55 16.85
N ILE A 529 4.13 20.41 17.46
CA ILE A 529 3.75 21.77 17.84
C ILE A 529 3.99 22.67 16.61
N GLY A 530 3.07 23.59 16.35
CA GLY A 530 3.16 24.58 15.28
C GLY A 530 3.07 26.01 15.78
N VAL A 531 3.33 26.98 14.90
CA VAL A 531 3.16 28.41 15.21
C VAL A 531 1.68 28.71 15.48
N TYR A 532 1.39 29.29 16.65
CA TYR A 532 0.01 29.58 17.07
C TYR A 532 -0.65 30.70 16.25
N ARG A 533 0.06 31.81 16.04
CA ARG A 533 -0.38 32.99 15.29
C ARG A 533 0.83 33.80 14.81
N GLU A 534 0.74 34.40 13.63
CA GLU A 534 1.64 35.43 13.13
C GLU A 534 0.99 36.83 13.25
N PRO A 535 1.76 37.94 13.23
CA PRO A 535 1.19 39.28 13.11
C PRO A 535 0.26 39.37 11.89
N THR A 536 -0.92 39.98 12.07
CA THR A 536 -1.93 40.09 11.00
C THR A 536 -1.46 41.06 9.91
N CYS A 537 -1.52 40.62 8.66
CA CYS A 537 -1.13 41.46 7.53
C CYS A 537 -2.26 42.44 7.16
N SER A 538 -2.05 43.73 7.43
CA SER A 538 -2.97 44.82 7.08
C SER A 538 -2.51 45.57 5.82
N PHE A 539 -2.15 44.83 4.77
CA PHE A 539 -1.80 45.43 3.48
C PHE A 539 -3.06 45.68 2.65
N VAL A 540 -3.24 46.92 2.20
CA VAL A 540 -4.27 47.29 1.21
C VAL A 540 -3.65 47.18 -0.18
N LYS A 541 -4.33 46.46 -1.08
CA LYS A 541 -3.96 46.46 -2.51
C LYS A 541 -4.56 47.73 -3.15
N PRO A 542 -3.80 48.58 -3.84
CA PRO A 542 -4.38 49.61 -4.70
C PRO A 542 -5.11 48.93 -5.86
N GLU A 543 -6.34 49.34 -6.14
CA GLU A 543 -7.13 48.87 -7.30
C GLU A 543 -7.06 49.85 -8.48
N ASP A 544 -6.74 51.12 -8.20
CA ASP A 544 -6.68 52.22 -9.17
C ASP A 544 -5.22 52.71 -9.30
N PRO A 545 -4.61 52.68 -10.51
CA PRO A 545 -3.23 53.11 -10.74
C PRO A 545 -3.06 54.64 -10.78
N ASP A 546 -4.14 55.42 -10.94
CA ASP A 546 -4.07 56.89 -11.00
C ASP A 546 -3.87 57.52 -9.60
N LEU A 547 -4.05 56.73 -8.54
CA LEU A 547 -3.81 57.15 -7.15
C LEU A 547 -2.32 57.14 -6.79
N PRO A 548 -1.82 58.15 -6.06
CA PRO A 548 -0.40 58.21 -5.69
C PRO A 548 -0.01 57.08 -4.74
N ALA A 549 1.22 56.55 -4.87
CA ALA A 549 1.67 55.32 -4.20
C ALA A 549 1.54 55.30 -2.66
N PHE A 550 1.45 56.47 -2.03
CA PHE A 550 1.18 56.63 -0.60
C PHE A 550 -0.04 57.54 -0.41
N TYR A 551 -1.22 56.95 -0.25
CA TYR A 551 -2.49 57.65 -0.02
C TYR A 551 -3.22 57.13 1.22
N TYR A 552 -4.18 57.90 1.72
CA TYR A 552 -5.04 57.49 2.82
C TYR A 552 -6.26 56.76 2.29
N ASP A 553 -6.16 55.43 2.19
CA ASP A 553 -7.23 54.59 1.64
C ASP A 553 -8.50 54.58 2.53
N ALA A 554 -9.67 54.52 1.90
CA ALA A 554 -10.97 54.58 2.57
C ALA A 554 -11.26 53.38 3.51
N ILE A 555 -10.51 52.28 3.40
CA ILE A 555 -10.56 51.12 4.30
C ILE A 555 -9.85 51.43 5.64
N VAL A 556 -8.98 52.45 5.69
CA VAL A 556 -8.22 52.82 6.89
C VAL A 556 -9.08 53.68 7.82
N ASN A 557 -9.19 53.27 9.09
CA ASN A 557 -10.02 53.96 10.08
C ASN A 557 -9.44 55.34 10.44
N PRO A 558 -10.20 56.45 10.27
CA PRO A 558 -9.70 57.83 10.44
C PRO A 558 -9.13 58.10 11.83
N LEU A 559 -7.99 58.79 11.88
CA LEU A 559 -7.33 59.16 13.14
C LEU A 559 -8.14 60.23 13.88
N PRO A 560 -8.52 60.02 15.16
CA PRO A 560 -9.38 60.94 15.89
C PRO A 560 -8.61 62.20 16.34
N ALA A 561 -8.74 63.28 15.56
CA ALA A 561 -8.04 64.56 15.76
C ALA A 561 -8.19 65.17 17.17
N TYR A 562 -9.28 64.87 17.90
CA TYR A 562 -9.47 65.35 19.28
C TYR A 562 -8.43 64.81 20.27
N LYS A 563 -7.65 63.77 19.93
CA LYS A 563 -6.54 63.30 20.77
C LYS A 563 -5.28 64.13 20.59
N SER A 564 -5.05 64.69 19.39
CA SER A 564 -3.83 65.43 19.04
C SER A 564 -3.58 66.65 19.92
N GLY A 565 -4.64 67.36 20.32
CA GLY A 565 -4.54 68.56 21.16
C GLY A 565 -4.35 68.31 22.67
N SER A 566 -4.24 67.04 23.11
CA SER A 566 -4.16 66.68 24.54
C SER A 566 -2.77 66.23 25.01
N SER A 567 -1.79 66.11 24.10
CA SER A 567 -0.42 65.71 24.41
C SER A 567 0.60 66.67 23.83
N THR A 568 0.43 67.97 24.10
CA THR A 568 1.49 68.98 23.97
C THR A 568 2.51 68.79 25.10
N THR A 569 3.10 67.59 25.17
CA THR A 569 4.11 67.22 26.17
C THR A 569 5.41 67.93 25.83
N THR A 570 5.51 69.19 26.27
CA THR A 570 6.61 70.11 25.97
C THR A 570 7.01 70.13 24.49
N GLN A 571 6.29 70.93 23.71
CA GLN A 571 7.05 71.89 22.91
C GLN A 571 7.86 72.70 23.92
N GLN A 572 9.16 72.38 24.06
CA GLN A 572 10.10 73.35 24.58
C GLN A 572 10.02 74.55 23.65
N ASP A 573 9.86 75.75 24.19
CA ASP A 573 9.67 76.92 23.36
C ASP A 573 10.95 77.16 22.55
N LEU A 574 10.85 76.99 21.22
CA LEU A 574 12.01 76.99 20.33
C LEU A 574 12.58 78.41 20.12
N SER A 575 11.93 79.43 20.70
CA SER A 575 12.48 80.78 20.92
C SER A 575 13.87 80.77 21.57
N VAL A 576 14.15 79.82 22.46
CA VAL A 576 15.47 79.62 23.10
C VAL A 576 16.56 79.19 22.09
N PHE A 577 16.18 78.82 20.87
CA PHE A 577 17.06 78.43 19.76
C PHE A 577 16.92 79.34 18.53
N GLU A 578 16.41 80.58 18.65
CA GLU A 578 16.27 81.50 17.50
C GLU A 578 17.61 81.81 16.78
N ASP A 579 18.74 81.81 17.49
CA ASP A 579 20.09 81.92 16.91
C ASP A 579 20.60 80.63 16.22
N PHE A 580 19.91 79.49 16.37
CA PHE A 580 20.36 78.19 15.82
C PHE A 580 20.00 78.05 14.33
N VAL A 581 20.74 78.75 13.48
CA VAL A 581 20.61 78.63 12.02
C VAL A 581 21.39 77.41 11.52
N LEU A 582 20.70 76.45 10.89
CA LEU A 582 21.33 75.36 10.15
C LEU A 582 22.21 75.93 9.02
N PRO A 583 23.49 75.50 8.88
CA PRO A 583 24.32 75.88 7.74
C PRO A 583 23.62 75.60 6.41
N ARG A 584 23.78 76.50 5.42
CA ARG A 584 23.09 76.42 4.10
C ARG A 584 23.37 75.13 3.31
N GLU A 585 24.42 74.41 3.68
CA GLU A 585 24.83 73.10 3.16
C GLU A 585 23.96 71.93 3.70
N ILE A 586 23.26 72.12 4.81
CA ILE A 586 22.42 71.09 5.44
C ILE A 586 20.98 71.19 4.92
N GLN A 587 20.67 70.32 3.96
CA GLN A 587 19.32 70.09 3.42
C GLN A 587 18.84 68.67 3.77
N PRO A 588 17.53 68.37 3.68
CA PRO A 588 17.01 67.02 3.77
C PRO A 588 17.74 66.07 2.81
N LEU A 589 18.23 64.94 3.32
CA LEU A 589 19.17 64.01 2.66
C LEU A 589 18.78 63.51 1.26
N LEU A 590 17.52 63.66 0.85
CA LEU A 590 16.96 63.19 -0.42
C LEU A 590 16.03 64.25 -1.05
N GLN A 591 16.28 65.55 -0.83
CA GLN A 591 15.44 66.64 -1.36
C GLN A 591 15.27 66.59 -2.90
N ASP A 592 16.29 66.14 -3.63
CA ASP A 592 16.24 66.00 -5.10
C ASP A 592 15.44 64.78 -5.60
N ALA A 593 15.03 63.87 -4.71
CA ALA A 593 14.38 62.61 -5.08
C ALA A 593 12.86 62.64 -4.81
N PRO A 594 12.01 62.28 -5.79
CA PRO A 594 10.56 62.23 -5.57
C PRO A 594 10.17 61.12 -4.59
N LEU A 595 9.17 61.39 -3.75
CA LEU A 595 8.66 60.46 -2.73
C LEU A 595 8.18 59.12 -3.31
N SER A 596 7.67 59.12 -4.53
CA SER A 596 7.26 57.94 -5.27
C SER A 596 7.53 58.09 -6.76
N THR A 597 8.03 57.02 -7.38
CA THR A 597 8.06 56.82 -8.84
C THR A 597 6.98 55.83 -9.27
N ASP A 598 6.63 55.78 -10.54
CA ASP A 598 5.68 54.83 -11.16
C ASP A 598 5.94 53.36 -10.80
N THR A 599 7.20 52.94 -10.58
CA THR A 599 7.53 51.56 -10.13
C THR A 599 7.40 51.31 -8.62
N THR A 600 6.97 52.30 -7.83
CA THR A 600 6.87 52.21 -6.37
C THR A 600 5.69 51.32 -5.95
N VAL A 601 4.54 51.50 -6.60
CA VAL A 601 3.33 50.67 -6.38
C VAL A 601 3.64 49.20 -6.68
N ASP A 602 4.17 48.93 -7.87
CA ASP A 602 4.69 47.61 -8.29
C ASP A 602 5.60 46.98 -7.22
N GLY A 603 6.62 47.75 -6.76
CA GLY A 603 7.59 47.28 -5.79
C GLY A 603 6.97 46.87 -4.45
N ILE A 604 5.98 47.64 -3.98
CA ILE A 604 5.23 47.36 -2.73
C ILE A 604 4.31 46.15 -2.91
N MET A 605 3.60 46.04 -4.04
CA MET A 605 2.75 44.87 -4.33
C MET A 605 3.57 43.58 -4.45
N LEU A 606 4.74 43.63 -5.11
CA LEU A 606 5.66 42.50 -5.25
C LEU A 606 6.30 42.08 -3.93
N TYR A 607 6.51 43.00 -2.98
CA TYR A 607 6.99 42.67 -1.63
C TYR A 607 6.05 41.70 -0.91
N TRP A 608 4.73 41.95 -1.00
CA TRP A 608 3.68 41.11 -0.42
C TRP A 608 3.22 39.95 -1.30
N ALA A 609 3.80 39.77 -2.49
CA ALA A 609 3.41 38.72 -3.43
C ALA A 609 3.87 37.32 -2.98
N CYS A 610 3.11 36.29 -3.38
CA CYS A 610 3.52 34.91 -3.17
C CYS A 610 4.80 34.57 -3.96
N ARG A 611 5.71 33.79 -3.34
CA ARG A 611 6.85 33.17 -4.03
C ARG A 611 6.36 32.44 -5.29
N PRO A 612 6.94 32.71 -6.49
CA PRO A 612 8.25 33.31 -6.72
C PRO A 612 8.32 34.83 -6.83
N PHE A 613 7.19 35.55 -6.88
CA PHE A 613 7.16 36.95 -7.34
C PHE A 613 7.78 37.95 -6.35
N ASN A 614 7.96 37.58 -5.09
CA ASN A 614 8.70 38.36 -4.10
C ASN A 614 10.24 38.24 -4.18
N LEU A 615 10.79 37.77 -5.32
CA LEU A 615 12.24 37.59 -5.53
C LEU A 615 12.68 38.19 -6.88
N ARG A 616 13.54 39.21 -6.85
CA ARG A 616 14.14 39.82 -8.06
C ARG A 616 15.17 38.92 -8.77
N SER A 617 15.69 37.90 -8.10
CA SER A 617 16.64 36.96 -8.69
C SER A 617 16.51 35.57 -8.09
N GLY A 618 17.00 34.57 -8.82
CA GLY A 618 16.90 33.20 -8.38
C GLY A 618 17.61 32.20 -9.28
N ARG A 619 17.29 30.93 -9.03
CA ARG A 619 17.77 29.79 -9.80
C ARG A 619 16.63 29.25 -10.66
N THR A 620 16.94 28.84 -11.89
CA THR A 620 15.95 28.14 -12.73
C THR A 620 15.60 26.80 -12.09
N ARG A 621 14.34 26.39 -12.27
CA ARG A 621 13.80 25.10 -11.80
C ARG A 621 13.53 24.22 -13.02
N ARG A 622 13.35 22.92 -12.82
CA ARG A 622 12.80 22.09 -13.89
C ARG A 622 11.31 22.35 -13.98
N SER A 623 10.74 22.41 -15.20
CA SER A 623 9.28 22.54 -15.41
C SER A 623 8.46 21.54 -14.57
N VAL A 624 8.94 20.29 -14.45
CA VAL A 624 8.33 19.23 -13.63
C VAL A 624 8.31 19.56 -12.13
N ASP A 625 9.25 20.35 -11.61
CA ASP A 625 9.36 20.68 -10.19
C ASP A 625 8.49 21.90 -9.77
N VAL A 626 7.99 22.70 -10.72
CA VAL A 626 7.10 23.86 -10.48
C VAL A 626 5.64 23.41 -10.31
N PRO A 627 4.93 23.73 -9.21
CA PRO A 627 3.63 23.14 -8.91
C PRO A 627 2.42 24.11 -9.05
N LEU A 628 2.05 24.42 -10.30
CA LEU A 628 0.99 25.41 -10.66
C LEU A 628 -0.27 25.43 -9.77
N VAL A 629 -0.80 24.27 -9.38
CA VAL A 629 -2.09 24.15 -8.66
C VAL A 629 -1.95 23.79 -7.17
N GLN A 630 -0.78 23.96 -6.57
CA GLN A 630 -0.52 23.55 -5.18
C GLN A 630 -1.07 24.52 -4.12
N SER A 631 -1.27 25.79 -4.45
CA SER A 631 -2.07 26.75 -3.68
C SER A 631 -3.50 26.23 -3.51
N TRP A 632 -4.17 25.97 -4.63
CA TRP A 632 -5.62 25.76 -4.70
C TRP A 632 -6.19 24.62 -3.85
N TYR A 633 -5.41 23.58 -3.53
CA TYR A 633 -5.83 22.47 -2.66
C TYR A 633 -5.19 22.51 -1.26
N ARG A 634 -4.25 23.42 -1.01
CA ARG A 634 -3.82 23.78 0.36
C ARG A 634 -4.80 24.74 1.03
N GLU A 635 -5.57 25.47 0.24
CA GLU A 635 -6.72 26.28 0.68
C GLU A 635 -7.90 25.42 1.14
N HIS A 636 -8.79 25.99 1.96
CA HIS A 636 -10.07 25.34 2.26
C HIS A 636 -10.93 25.27 1.00
N VAL A 637 -11.69 24.18 0.85
CA VAL A 637 -12.58 24.00 -0.31
C VAL A 637 -13.84 24.87 -0.17
N PRO A 638 -14.25 25.64 -1.20
CA PRO A 638 -15.50 26.39 -1.19
C PRO A 638 -16.72 25.51 -0.83
N THR A 639 -17.61 26.04 0.01
CA THR A 639 -18.77 25.31 0.54
C THR A 639 -19.76 24.87 -0.54
N ASN A 640 -19.91 25.69 -1.58
CA ASN A 640 -20.74 25.43 -2.76
C ASN A 640 -20.23 24.26 -3.65
N TYR A 641 -18.97 23.82 -3.51
CA TYR A 641 -18.44 22.73 -4.32
C TYR A 641 -19.00 21.36 -3.87
N PRO A 642 -19.43 20.48 -4.80
CA PRO A 642 -20.08 19.23 -4.46
C PRO A 642 -19.11 18.22 -3.82
N VAL A 643 -19.65 17.26 -3.06
CA VAL A 643 -18.91 16.25 -2.27
C VAL A 643 -17.76 15.60 -3.05
N LYS A 644 -17.95 15.28 -4.33
CA LYS A 644 -16.93 14.70 -5.21
C LYS A 644 -15.64 15.52 -5.26
N VAL A 645 -15.74 16.85 -5.27
CA VAL A 645 -14.61 17.79 -5.33
C VAL A 645 -14.00 17.94 -3.94
N ARG A 646 -14.83 18.10 -2.89
CA ARG A 646 -14.38 18.20 -1.49
C ARG A 646 -13.53 16.98 -1.08
N VAL A 647 -13.95 15.78 -1.49
CA VAL A 647 -13.20 14.52 -1.31
C VAL A 647 -11.90 14.47 -2.15
N SER A 648 -11.84 15.13 -3.30
CA SER A 648 -10.60 15.23 -4.10
C SER A 648 -9.59 16.20 -3.48
N TYR A 649 -10.03 17.34 -2.91
CA TYR A 649 -9.17 18.22 -2.10
C TYR A 649 -8.54 17.44 -0.92
N GLN A 650 -9.35 16.74 -0.12
CA GLN A 650 -8.88 15.89 0.99
C GLN A 650 -7.84 14.84 0.57
N LYS A 651 -7.98 14.25 -0.63
CA LYS A 651 -7.00 13.27 -1.16
C LYS A 651 -5.69 13.93 -1.61
N LEU A 652 -5.76 15.11 -2.23
CA LEU A 652 -4.57 15.86 -2.62
C LEU A 652 -3.80 16.35 -1.38
N LEU A 653 -4.49 16.88 -0.37
CA LEU A 653 -3.95 17.15 0.97
C LEU A 653 -3.32 15.89 1.58
N LYS A 654 -4.02 14.75 1.60
CA LYS A 654 -3.47 13.47 2.11
C LYS A 654 -2.20 13.06 1.37
N CYS A 655 -2.13 13.26 0.06
CA CYS A 655 -0.91 13.01 -0.72
C CYS A 655 0.21 14.01 -0.39
N TRP A 656 -0.10 15.29 -0.20
CA TRP A 656 0.87 16.34 0.16
C TRP A 656 1.47 16.09 1.56
N VAL A 657 0.64 15.86 2.58
CA VAL A 657 1.08 15.53 3.95
C VAL A 657 1.93 14.25 3.97
N LEU A 658 1.49 13.17 3.30
CA LEU A 658 2.25 11.91 3.25
C LEU A 658 3.58 12.00 2.48
N ASN A 659 3.75 12.98 1.59
CA ASN A 659 5.02 13.22 0.92
C ASN A 659 6.02 13.93 1.87
N HIS A 660 5.56 14.91 2.67
CA HIS A 660 6.42 15.65 3.61
C HIS A 660 6.73 14.84 4.88
N LEU A 661 5.74 14.16 5.46
CA LEU A 661 5.91 13.31 6.66
C LEU A 661 6.96 12.19 6.48
N HIS A 662 7.10 11.69 5.24
CA HIS A 662 8.08 10.65 4.91
C HIS A 662 9.29 11.20 4.14
N GLN A 663 9.44 12.53 4.06
CA GLN A 663 10.59 13.15 3.45
C GLN A 663 11.83 12.87 4.30
N ARG A 664 12.85 12.28 3.68
CA ARG A 664 14.18 12.13 4.25
C ARG A 664 15.16 12.98 3.44
N PRO A 665 16.18 13.59 4.06
CA PRO A 665 17.21 14.31 3.32
C PRO A 665 17.86 13.39 2.28
N PRO A 666 18.14 13.88 1.06
CA PRO A 666 18.74 13.05 0.03
C PRO A 666 20.16 12.64 0.45
N LYS A 667 20.42 11.34 0.55
CA LYS A 667 21.76 10.82 0.86
C LYS A 667 22.77 11.32 -0.18
N SER A 668 23.91 11.84 0.28
CA SER A 668 25.04 12.13 -0.61
C SER A 668 25.53 10.84 -1.26
N LEU A 669 25.63 10.84 -2.59
CA LEU A 669 26.00 9.69 -3.41
C LEU A 669 26.88 10.16 -4.57
N LYS A 670 27.85 9.34 -4.98
CA LYS A 670 28.70 9.63 -6.15
C LYS A 670 27.83 9.83 -7.41
N LYS A 671 27.85 11.04 -7.97
CA LYS A 671 27.05 11.44 -9.13
C LYS A 671 27.38 10.54 -10.33
N ARG A 672 26.38 9.85 -10.90
CA ARG A 672 26.53 8.97 -12.07
C ARG A 672 25.79 9.58 -13.27
N TYR A 673 26.54 10.12 -14.24
CA TYR A 673 25.97 10.79 -15.41
C TYR A 673 25.86 9.82 -16.59
N LEU A 674 24.75 9.07 -16.68
CA LEU A 674 24.55 8.00 -17.68
C LEU A 674 24.83 8.48 -19.12
N PHE A 675 24.26 9.60 -19.54
CA PHE A 675 24.41 10.12 -20.89
C PHE A 675 25.80 10.70 -21.19
N ARG A 676 26.55 11.18 -20.18
CA ARG A 676 27.96 11.55 -20.37
C ARG A 676 28.81 10.32 -20.66
N VAL A 677 28.57 9.22 -19.91
CA VAL A 677 29.24 7.93 -20.12
C VAL A 677 28.87 7.33 -21.49
N PHE A 678 27.64 7.53 -21.97
CA PHE A 678 27.25 7.13 -23.33
C PHE A 678 27.92 8.02 -24.40
N LYS A 679 27.87 9.36 -24.31
CA LYS A 679 28.54 10.29 -25.26
C LYS A 679 30.04 10.02 -25.38
N SER A 680 30.72 9.66 -24.29
CA SER A 680 32.15 9.30 -24.30
C SER A 680 32.48 7.97 -24.99
N THR A 681 31.51 7.09 -25.30
CA THR A 681 31.76 5.88 -26.10
C THR A 681 31.65 6.16 -27.60
N LYS A 682 32.38 5.42 -28.43
CA LYS A 682 32.26 5.48 -29.90
C LYS A 682 30.90 5.03 -30.46
N PHE A 683 30.03 4.47 -29.61
CA PHE A 683 28.75 3.88 -30.02
C PHE A 683 27.56 4.86 -29.99
N PHE A 684 27.74 6.07 -29.47
CA PHE A 684 26.71 7.10 -29.45
C PHE A 684 27.21 8.40 -30.05
N GLN A 685 26.40 9.08 -30.85
CA GLN A 685 26.68 10.41 -31.41
C GLN A 685 25.61 11.41 -30.98
N CYS A 686 25.86 12.70 -31.22
CA CYS A 686 24.95 13.80 -30.89
C CYS A 686 24.44 14.49 -32.15
N THR A 687 23.26 15.08 -32.08
CA THR A 687 22.61 15.88 -33.13
C THR A 687 21.48 16.68 -32.49
N GLU A 688 20.91 17.64 -33.19
CA GLU A 688 19.70 18.36 -32.78
C GLU A 688 18.54 17.96 -33.72
N LEU A 689 17.35 17.71 -33.14
CA LEU A 689 16.15 17.28 -33.88
C LEU A 689 14.88 17.82 -33.24
N ASP A 690 13.84 18.00 -34.04
CA ASP A 690 12.49 18.25 -33.54
C ASP A 690 12.00 17.09 -32.63
N TRP A 691 11.36 17.46 -31.53
CA TRP A 691 10.77 16.55 -30.57
C TRP A 691 9.80 15.54 -31.19
N VAL A 692 9.04 15.93 -32.24
CA VAL A 692 8.08 15.02 -32.90
C VAL A 692 8.81 13.93 -33.70
N GLU A 693 9.90 14.27 -34.41
CA GLU A 693 10.75 13.27 -35.06
C GLU A 693 11.32 12.28 -34.03
N VAL A 694 11.87 12.79 -32.92
CA VAL A 694 12.41 11.94 -31.84
C VAL A 694 11.32 11.07 -31.21
N GLY A 695 10.10 11.58 -31.10
CA GLY A 695 8.93 10.83 -30.63
C GLY A 695 8.59 9.64 -31.54
N LEU A 696 8.52 9.88 -32.84
CA LEU A 696 8.28 8.84 -33.86
C LEU A 696 9.42 7.80 -33.87
N GLN A 697 10.68 8.24 -33.80
CA GLN A 697 11.83 7.35 -33.68
C GLN A 697 11.74 6.44 -32.44
N VAL A 698 11.45 6.99 -31.25
CA VAL A 698 11.33 6.22 -30.01
C VAL A 698 10.15 5.23 -30.05
N ALA A 699 9.04 5.60 -30.70
CA ALA A 699 7.91 4.70 -30.93
C ALA A 699 8.30 3.53 -31.85
N ARG A 700 8.90 3.82 -33.02
CA ARG A 700 9.35 2.80 -34.00
C ARG A 700 10.42 1.87 -33.40
N GLN A 701 11.40 2.42 -32.68
CA GLN A 701 12.40 1.67 -31.92
C GLN A 701 11.75 0.75 -30.87
N GLY A 702 10.82 1.28 -30.06
CA GLY A 702 10.13 0.51 -29.02
C GLY A 702 9.30 -0.64 -29.58
N TYR A 703 8.60 -0.42 -30.68
CA TYR A 703 7.88 -1.45 -31.45
C TYR A 703 8.83 -2.54 -31.94
N ASN A 704 9.87 -2.16 -32.69
CA ASN A 704 10.87 -3.08 -33.24
C ASN A 704 11.52 -3.96 -32.16
N MET A 705 11.88 -3.39 -31.00
CA MET A 705 12.47 -4.16 -29.90
C MET A 705 11.52 -5.20 -29.29
N LEU A 706 10.25 -4.83 -29.10
CA LEU A 706 9.26 -5.76 -28.56
C LEU A 706 8.92 -6.85 -29.58
N ASN A 707 8.82 -6.50 -30.87
CA ASN A 707 8.56 -7.47 -31.93
C ASN A 707 9.75 -8.43 -32.15
N LEU A 708 10.99 -7.91 -32.18
CA LEU A 708 12.21 -8.73 -32.18
C LEU A 708 12.24 -9.70 -30.98
N LEU A 709 11.70 -9.33 -29.82
CA LEU A 709 11.63 -10.21 -28.65
C LEU A 709 10.51 -11.27 -28.74
N ILE A 710 9.44 -11.02 -29.50
CA ILE A 710 8.42 -12.03 -29.87
C ILE A 710 9.05 -13.04 -30.84
N HIS A 711 9.66 -12.56 -31.92
CA HIS A 711 10.33 -13.41 -32.92
C HIS A 711 11.53 -14.18 -32.34
N ARG A 712 12.38 -13.57 -31.49
CA ARG A 712 13.52 -14.25 -30.82
C ARG A 712 13.09 -15.38 -29.86
N LYS A 713 11.81 -15.45 -29.50
CA LYS A 713 11.20 -16.55 -28.72
C LYS A 713 10.46 -17.56 -29.60
N ASN A 714 10.44 -17.37 -30.91
CA ASN A 714 9.70 -18.13 -31.92
C ASN A 714 8.20 -18.23 -31.54
N LEU A 715 7.52 -17.08 -31.55
CA LEU A 715 6.12 -16.89 -31.13
C LEU A 715 5.25 -16.35 -32.27
N ASN A 716 5.45 -16.83 -33.50
CA ASN A 716 4.86 -16.31 -34.75
C ASN A 716 3.32 -16.28 -34.81
N TYR A 717 2.64 -16.88 -33.84
CA TYR A 717 1.18 -16.86 -33.66
C TYR A 717 0.70 -15.71 -32.73
N LEU A 718 1.59 -14.82 -32.32
CA LEU A 718 1.28 -13.54 -31.70
C LEU A 718 1.68 -12.42 -32.65
N HIS A 719 0.76 -11.50 -32.89
CA HIS A 719 1.02 -10.24 -33.55
C HIS A 719 1.07 -9.12 -32.48
N LEU A 720 1.98 -8.17 -32.68
CA LEU A 720 2.03 -6.90 -31.94
C LEU A 720 1.71 -5.82 -32.96
N ASP A 721 0.67 -5.04 -32.73
CA ASP A 721 0.28 -3.94 -33.63
C ASP A 721 0.98 -2.62 -33.25
N TYR A 722 0.83 -1.59 -34.08
CA TYR A 722 1.57 -0.32 -33.91
C TYR A 722 1.04 0.54 -32.76
N ASN A 723 -0.21 0.33 -32.33
CA ASN A 723 -0.76 0.84 -31.08
C ASN A 723 -0.40 -0.05 -29.86
N PHE A 724 0.43 -1.07 -30.04
CA PHE A 724 0.95 -1.98 -29.02
C PHE A 724 -0.07 -2.94 -28.35
N ASN A 725 -1.20 -3.30 -28.99
CA ASN A 725 -1.94 -4.50 -28.55
C ASN A 725 -1.13 -5.75 -28.93
N LEU A 726 -1.31 -6.83 -28.16
CA LEU A 726 -0.69 -8.13 -28.44
C LEU A 726 -1.84 -9.10 -28.72
N LYS A 727 -2.15 -9.25 -30.00
CA LYS A 727 -3.28 -10.02 -30.53
C LYS A 727 -2.79 -11.45 -30.85
N PRO A 728 -3.49 -12.53 -30.46
CA PRO A 728 -3.20 -13.87 -30.96
C PRO A 728 -3.75 -14.02 -32.39
N VAL A 729 -2.92 -14.43 -33.34
CA VAL A 729 -3.29 -14.58 -34.76
C VAL A 729 -4.26 -15.77 -34.96
N LYS A 730 -4.22 -16.75 -34.06
CA LYS A 730 -5.09 -17.93 -34.04
C LYS A 730 -5.41 -18.35 -32.61
N THR A 731 -6.41 -19.22 -32.44
CA THR A 731 -6.68 -19.88 -31.15
C THR A 731 -5.46 -20.70 -30.70
N LEU A 732 -4.87 -20.31 -29.56
CA LEU A 732 -3.62 -20.92 -29.06
C LEU A 732 -3.87 -22.19 -28.26
N THR A 733 -3.16 -23.27 -28.64
CA THR A 733 -3.07 -24.52 -27.89
C THR A 733 -2.53 -24.31 -26.47
N THR A 734 -2.74 -25.26 -25.57
CA THR A 734 -2.22 -25.17 -24.19
C THR A 734 -0.68 -25.08 -24.13
N LYS A 735 0.03 -25.70 -25.08
CA LYS A 735 1.50 -25.63 -25.22
C LYS A 735 1.96 -24.25 -25.68
N GLU A 736 1.33 -23.69 -26.72
CA GLU A 736 1.60 -22.33 -27.20
C GLU A 736 1.28 -21.29 -26.12
N ARG A 737 0.09 -21.36 -25.51
CA ARG A 737 -0.37 -20.46 -24.43
C ARG A 737 0.56 -20.47 -23.20
N LYS A 738 1.14 -21.62 -22.85
CA LYS A 738 2.17 -21.73 -21.79
C LYS A 738 3.52 -21.12 -22.20
N LYS A 739 3.93 -21.26 -23.47
CA LYS A 739 5.19 -20.67 -24.01
C LYS A 739 5.10 -19.16 -24.18
N SER A 740 3.94 -18.67 -24.62
CA SER A 740 3.72 -17.29 -25.04
C SER A 740 3.35 -16.33 -23.91
N ARG A 741 2.96 -16.85 -22.73
CA ARG A 741 2.66 -16.06 -21.53
C ARG A 741 3.85 -15.21 -21.09
N PHE A 742 3.87 -13.97 -21.53
CA PHE A 742 4.82 -12.96 -21.07
C PHE A 742 4.53 -12.54 -19.62
N GLY A 743 5.53 -11.94 -18.98
CA GLY A 743 5.43 -11.40 -17.62
C GLY A 743 5.37 -9.89 -17.59
N ASN A 744 5.13 -9.32 -16.41
CA ASN A 744 4.88 -7.89 -16.20
C ASN A 744 6.00 -6.98 -16.74
N ALA A 745 7.23 -7.46 -16.87
CA ALA A 745 8.34 -6.71 -17.49
C ALA A 745 8.04 -6.30 -18.94
N PHE A 746 7.60 -7.25 -19.77
CA PHE A 746 7.26 -7.03 -21.18
C PHE A 746 6.01 -6.14 -21.28
N HIS A 747 4.94 -6.54 -20.60
CA HIS A 747 3.67 -5.82 -20.71
C HIS A 747 3.72 -4.41 -20.12
N LEU A 748 4.39 -4.17 -18.99
CA LEU A 748 4.49 -2.81 -18.44
C LEU A 748 5.35 -1.90 -19.33
N CYS A 749 6.37 -2.44 -20.03
CA CYS A 749 7.11 -1.68 -21.04
C CYS A 749 6.22 -1.33 -22.25
N ARG A 750 5.48 -2.33 -22.77
CA ARG A 750 4.49 -2.19 -23.84
C ARG A 750 3.45 -1.10 -23.55
N GLU A 751 2.86 -1.09 -22.36
CA GLU A 751 1.85 -0.08 -21.99
C GLU A 751 2.44 1.33 -21.80
N ILE A 752 3.72 1.45 -21.42
CA ILE A 752 4.42 2.73 -21.37
C ILE A 752 4.69 3.25 -22.79
N LEU A 753 5.09 2.37 -23.71
CA LEU A 753 5.22 2.71 -25.13
C LEU A 753 3.88 3.11 -25.74
N ARG A 754 2.77 2.43 -25.43
CA ARG A 754 1.42 2.88 -25.80
C ARG A 754 1.11 4.29 -25.31
N LEU A 755 1.34 4.59 -24.03
CA LEU A 755 1.12 5.94 -23.49
C LEU A 755 1.97 6.99 -24.22
N THR A 756 3.19 6.61 -24.62
CA THR A 756 4.10 7.48 -25.38
C THR A 756 3.59 7.71 -26.80
N LYS A 757 3.20 6.64 -27.51
CA LYS A 757 2.60 6.65 -28.85
C LYS A 757 1.38 7.57 -28.89
N LEU A 758 0.40 7.38 -27.98
CA LEU A 758 -0.79 8.25 -27.89
C LEU A 758 -0.46 9.75 -27.72
N VAL A 759 0.60 10.09 -26.98
CA VAL A 759 1.03 11.49 -26.77
C VAL A 759 1.73 12.02 -28.02
N VAL A 760 2.68 11.27 -28.59
CA VAL A 760 3.39 11.65 -29.84
C VAL A 760 2.40 11.80 -30.99
N ASP A 761 1.51 10.83 -31.19
CA ASP A 761 0.45 10.85 -32.21
C ASP A 761 -0.43 12.10 -32.12
N SER A 762 -0.68 12.61 -30.91
CA SER A 762 -1.45 13.85 -30.71
C SER A 762 -0.71 15.06 -31.28
N HIS A 763 0.61 15.16 -31.03
CA HIS A 763 1.45 16.21 -31.63
C HIS A 763 1.63 16.04 -33.14
N VAL A 764 1.70 14.79 -33.65
CA VAL A 764 1.74 14.52 -35.11
C VAL A 764 0.44 15.01 -35.78
N GLN A 765 -0.73 14.70 -35.22
CA GLN A 765 -2.01 15.17 -35.76
C GLN A 765 -2.17 16.70 -35.73
N TYR A 766 -1.55 17.40 -34.79
CA TYR A 766 -1.43 18.86 -34.79
C TYR A 766 -0.48 19.37 -35.89
N ARG A 767 0.71 18.77 -36.02
CA ARG A 767 1.70 19.13 -37.04
C ARG A 767 1.30 18.79 -38.49
N LEU A 768 0.33 17.90 -38.67
CA LEU A 768 -0.31 17.60 -39.97
C LEU A 768 -1.48 18.54 -40.31
N GLY A 769 -1.79 19.55 -39.49
CA GLY A 769 -2.91 20.46 -39.71
C GLY A 769 -4.30 19.92 -39.34
N ASN A 770 -4.42 18.63 -38.99
CA ASN A 770 -5.70 17.95 -38.74
C ASN A 770 -6.39 18.35 -37.41
N VAL A 771 -5.66 18.93 -36.47
CA VAL A 771 -6.12 19.20 -35.08
C VAL A 771 -5.50 20.52 -34.59
N ASP A 772 -6.32 21.47 -34.10
CA ASP A 772 -5.80 22.75 -33.57
C ASP A 772 -5.10 22.63 -32.21
N ALA A 773 -4.34 23.67 -31.83
CA ALA A 773 -3.55 23.69 -30.60
C ALA A 773 -4.38 23.56 -29.30
N PHE A 774 -5.63 24.06 -29.27
CA PHE A 774 -6.52 23.89 -28.13
C PHE A 774 -7.05 22.45 -28.04
N GLN A 775 -7.38 21.83 -29.18
CA GLN A 775 -7.78 20.43 -29.27
C GLN A 775 -6.63 19.49 -28.89
N LEU A 776 -5.39 19.79 -29.31
CA LEU A 776 -4.18 19.12 -28.83
C LEU A 776 -4.06 19.23 -27.30
N ALA A 777 -4.20 20.43 -26.73
CA ALA A 777 -4.08 20.63 -25.29
C ALA A 777 -5.16 19.88 -24.49
N ASP A 778 -6.43 19.91 -24.93
CA ASP A 778 -7.51 19.13 -24.32
C ASP A 778 -7.34 17.61 -24.54
N GLY A 779 -6.73 17.20 -25.65
CA GLY A 779 -6.33 15.83 -25.96
C GLY A 779 -5.22 15.30 -25.04
N LEU A 780 -4.19 16.10 -24.78
CA LEU A 780 -3.11 15.80 -23.82
C LEU A 780 -3.65 15.74 -22.39
N GLN A 781 -4.50 16.69 -21.99
CA GLN A 781 -5.24 16.64 -20.72
C GLN A 781 -6.04 15.34 -20.60
N TYR A 782 -6.83 15.02 -21.63
CA TYR A 782 -7.66 13.82 -21.64
C TYR A 782 -6.80 12.56 -21.52
N THR A 783 -5.70 12.47 -22.27
CA THR A 783 -4.75 11.35 -22.23
C THR A 783 -4.17 11.15 -20.83
N PHE A 784 -3.56 12.19 -20.24
CA PHE A 784 -2.95 12.08 -18.91
C PHE A 784 -3.98 11.92 -17.78
N ALA A 785 -5.23 12.38 -17.95
CA ALA A 785 -6.30 12.13 -16.98
C ALA A 785 -6.91 10.71 -17.09
N HIS A 786 -6.85 10.06 -18.26
CA HIS A 786 -7.53 8.79 -18.55
C HIS A 786 -6.59 7.64 -18.98
N VAL A 787 -5.30 7.70 -18.66
CA VAL A 787 -4.32 6.61 -18.86
C VAL A 787 -4.84 5.25 -18.40
N GLY A 788 -5.59 5.18 -17.28
CA GLY A 788 -6.18 3.93 -16.76
C GLY A 788 -7.35 3.36 -17.58
N GLN A 789 -7.77 4.04 -18.65
CA GLN A 789 -8.82 3.64 -19.60
C GLN A 789 -8.22 3.44 -21.00
N LEU A 790 -7.35 4.35 -21.45
CA LEU A 790 -6.64 4.26 -22.74
C LEU A 790 -5.52 3.19 -22.75
N THR A 791 -5.05 2.78 -21.57
CA THR A 791 -4.01 1.74 -21.40
C THR A 791 -4.43 0.66 -20.39
N GLY A 792 -3.75 -0.48 -20.43
CA GLY A 792 -3.86 -1.57 -19.48
C GLY A 792 -2.86 -1.52 -18.30
N MET A 793 -2.09 -0.43 -18.10
CA MET A 793 -0.94 -0.40 -17.16
C MET A 793 -1.23 -0.95 -15.75
N TYR A 794 -2.41 -0.67 -15.21
CA TYR A 794 -2.83 -1.10 -13.87
C TYR A 794 -2.90 -2.62 -13.72
N ARG A 795 -3.17 -3.37 -14.81
CA ARG A 795 -3.22 -4.84 -14.83
C ARG A 795 -1.85 -5.47 -14.54
N TYR A 796 -0.77 -4.79 -14.96
CA TYR A 796 0.60 -5.27 -14.82
C TYR A 796 1.36 -4.64 -13.62
N LYS A 797 0.85 -3.51 -13.09
CA LYS A 797 1.38 -2.86 -11.87
C LYS A 797 0.29 -2.10 -11.10
N TYR A 798 -0.57 -2.81 -10.37
CA TYR A 798 -1.75 -2.23 -9.70
C TYR A 798 -1.47 -1.02 -8.76
N ARG A 799 -0.26 -0.87 -8.20
CA ARG A 799 0.12 0.32 -7.39
C ARG A 799 0.02 1.64 -8.18
N LEU A 800 0.01 1.61 -9.51
CA LEU A 800 -0.30 2.74 -10.41
C LEU A 800 -1.70 3.35 -10.18
N MET A 801 -2.62 2.63 -9.52
CA MET A 801 -3.90 3.20 -9.10
C MET A 801 -3.76 4.38 -8.12
N ARG A 802 -2.58 4.61 -7.51
CA ARG A 802 -2.28 5.89 -6.81
C ARG A 802 -2.32 7.06 -7.80
N GLN A 803 -1.61 6.95 -8.91
CA GLN A 803 -1.56 7.97 -9.96
C GLN A 803 -2.90 8.16 -10.65
N VAL A 804 -3.58 7.08 -11.07
CA VAL A 804 -4.88 7.19 -11.76
C VAL A 804 -5.94 7.88 -10.88
N ARG A 805 -5.91 7.68 -9.55
CA ARG A 805 -6.76 8.44 -8.63
C ARG A 805 -6.31 9.90 -8.53
N MET A 806 -5.02 10.16 -8.31
CA MET A 806 -4.48 11.51 -8.23
C MET A 806 -4.78 12.36 -9.49
N CYS A 807 -4.70 11.80 -10.69
CA CYS A 807 -5.06 12.51 -11.92
C CYS A 807 -6.58 12.78 -12.03
N LYS A 808 -7.44 11.89 -11.52
CA LYS A 808 -8.88 12.15 -11.40
C LYS A 808 -9.19 13.22 -10.35
N ASP A 809 -8.48 13.23 -9.23
CA ASP A 809 -8.63 14.23 -8.18
C ASP A 809 -8.13 15.62 -8.65
N LEU A 810 -7.00 15.69 -9.37
CA LEU A 810 -6.53 16.90 -10.06
C LEU A 810 -7.53 17.36 -11.14
N LYS A 811 -8.09 16.44 -11.94
CA LYS A 811 -9.13 16.79 -12.93
C LYS A 811 -10.35 17.44 -12.26
N HIS A 812 -10.76 16.96 -11.09
CA HIS A 812 -11.86 17.59 -10.33
C HIS A 812 -11.50 18.98 -9.82
N LEU A 813 -10.29 19.16 -9.27
CA LEU A 813 -9.78 20.46 -8.83
C LEU A 813 -9.78 21.49 -9.98
N ILE A 814 -9.13 21.14 -11.10
CA ILE A 814 -8.97 21.99 -12.27
C ILE A 814 -10.34 22.32 -12.89
N TYR A 815 -11.17 21.32 -13.15
CA TYR A 815 -12.44 21.52 -13.87
C TYR A 815 -13.45 22.37 -13.07
N TYR A 816 -13.37 22.42 -11.74
CA TYR A 816 -14.29 23.23 -10.91
C TYR A 816 -13.82 24.67 -10.70
N ARG A 817 -12.54 25.00 -10.94
CA ARG A 817 -12.09 26.40 -11.09
C ARG A 817 -12.20 26.89 -12.54
N PHE A 818 -11.95 26.03 -13.53
CA PHE A 818 -11.93 26.38 -14.97
C PHE A 818 -13.34 26.64 -15.55
N ASN A 819 -14.30 25.74 -15.29
CA ASN A 819 -15.67 25.85 -15.78
C ASN A 819 -16.52 26.70 -14.81
N THR A 820 -16.20 27.98 -14.73
CA THR A 820 -16.80 28.97 -13.83
C THR A 820 -17.20 30.24 -14.59
N GLY A 821 -18.22 30.94 -14.09
CA GLY A 821 -18.83 32.06 -14.80
C GLY A 821 -19.46 31.58 -16.12
N PRO A 822 -19.17 32.23 -17.27
CA PRO A 822 -19.76 31.87 -18.56
C PRO A 822 -19.19 30.55 -19.16
N VAL A 823 -18.14 29.96 -18.57
CA VAL A 823 -17.49 28.76 -19.13
C VAL A 823 -18.26 27.48 -18.75
N GLY A 824 -19.06 26.96 -19.70
CA GLY A 824 -19.93 25.81 -19.50
C GLY A 824 -19.25 24.43 -19.32
N LYS A 825 -20.06 23.43 -18.95
CA LYS A 825 -19.62 22.02 -18.83
C LYS A 825 -19.42 21.42 -20.22
N GLY A 826 -18.21 20.94 -20.53
CA GLY A 826 -17.88 20.35 -21.82
C GLY A 826 -16.39 19.99 -21.95
N PRO A 827 -15.93 19.48 -23.10
CA PRO A 827 -14.50 19.44 -23.47
C PRO A 827 -13.90 20.87 -23.60
N GLY A 828 -12.62 20.97 -23.97
CA GLY A 828 -11.92 22.26 -24.13
C GLY A 828 -11.17 22.74 -22.88
N CYS A 829 -10.60 21.83 -22.08
CA CYS A 829 -9.86 22.18 -20.86
C CYS A 829 -8.39 21.75 -20.96
N GLY A 830 -7.59 22.48 -21.75
CA GLY A 830 -6.22 22.09 -22.13
C GLY A 830 -5.14 22.13 -21.05
N PHE A 831 -5.48 22.41 -19.79
CA PHE A 831 -4.51 22.64 -18.69
C PHE A 831 -3.83 21.35 -18.16
N TRP A 832 -2.98 20.72 -18.98
CA TRP A 832 -2.45 19.36 -18.76
C TRP A 832 -1.24 19.26 -17.81
N ALA A 833 -0.50 20.36 -17.57
CA ALA A 833 0.74 20.33 -16.78
C ALA A 833 0.62 19.63 -15.40
N PRO A 834 -0.44 19.83 -14.58
CA PRO A 834 -0.55 19.15 -13.29
C PRO A 834 -0.62 17.62 -13.38
N VAL A 835 -1.30 17.06 -14.39
CA VAL A 835 -1.45 15.60 -14.55
C VAL A 835 -0.26 14.96 -15.28
N TRP A 836 0.35 15.66 -16.24
CA TRP A 836 1.61 15.26 -16.89
C TRP A 836 2.73 15.02 -15.85
N ARG A 837 2.89 15.94 -14.88
CA ARG A 837 3.86 15.81 -13.77
C ARG A 837 3.67 14.53 -12.96
N VAL A 838 2.44 14.10 -12.71
CA VAL A 838 2.13 12.86 -11.97
C VAL A 838 2.68 11.62 -12.70
N TRP A 839 2.65 11.63 -14.04
CA TRP A 839 3.20 10.55 -14.87
C TRP A 839 4.72 10.59 -14.96
N LEU A 840 5.35 11.75 -15.05
CA LEU A 840 6.81 11.87 -14.97
C LEU A 840 7.36 11.41 -13.61
N PHE A 841 6.73 11.79 -12.49
CA PHE A 841 7.12 11.29 -11.17
C PHE A 841 6.87 9.77 -11.01
N PHE A 842 5.86 9.21 -11.70
CA PHE A 842 5.69 7.75 -11.79
C PHE A 842 6.83 7.09 -12.57
N LEU A 843 7.15 7.59 -13.76
CA LEU A 843 8.22 7.07 -14.60
C LEU A 843 9.54 7.10 -13.83
N ARG A 844 9.91 8.24 -13.22
CA ARG A 844 11.09 8.39 -12.36
C ARG A 844 11.23 7.29 -11.29
N GLY A 845 10.12 6.85 -10.69
CA GLY A 845 10.09 5.76 -9.70
C GLY A 845 10.01 4.34 -10.29
N VAL A 846 9.73 4.20 -11.59
CA VAL A 846 9.60 2.93 -12.31
C VAL A 846 10.83 2.60 -13.15
N LEU A 847 11.60 3.59 -13.60
CA LEU A 847 12.87 3.46 -14.33
C LEU A 847 13.76 2.31 -13.79
N PRO A 848 14.32 2.38 -12.55
CA PRO A 848 15.23 1.34 -12.05
C PRO A 848 14.56 -0.02 -11.81
N LEU A 849 13.22 -0.05 -11.68
CA LEU A 849 12.48 -1.31 -11.58
C LEU A 849 12.40 -1.99 -12.95
N LEU A 850 12.08 -1.24 -14.01
CA LEU A 850 12.01 -1.78 -15.37
C LEU A 850 13.38 -2.10 -15.94
N GLU A 851 14.41 -1.28 -15.72
CA GLU A 851 15.78 -1.62 -16.16
C GLU A 851 16.24 -2.97 -15.60
N ARG A 852 15.96 -3.24 -14.31
CA ARG A 852 16.26 -4.52 -13.67
C ARG A 852 15.37 -5.65 -14.20
N TRP A 853 14.09 -5.40 -14.41
CA TRP A 853 13.16 -6.42 -14.93
C TRP A 853 13.41 -6.79 -16.39
N LEU A 854 13.75 -5.81 -17.24
CA LEU A 854 14.09 -5.99 -18.64
C LEU A 854 15.51 -6.54 -18.77
N GLY A 855 16.48 -6.06 -17.99
CA GLY A 855 17.81 -6.65 -17.88
C GLY A 855 17.76 -8.14 -17.51
N ASN A 856 17.03 -8.51 -16.46
CA ASN A 856 16.85 -9.91 -16.06
C ASN A 856 16.04 -10.74 -17.09
N LEU A 857 15.17 -10.10 -17.90
CA LEU A 857 14.45 -10.77 -18.99
C LEU A 857 15.39 -11.06 -20.17
N LEU A 858 16.23 -10.09 -20.55
CA LEU A 858 17.18 -10.16 -21.66
C LEU A 858 18.34 -11.11 -21.36
N ALA A 859 18.99 -10.97 -20.19
CA ALA A 859 20.02 -11.90 -19.71
C ALA A 859 19.50 -13.34 -19.79
N ARG A 860 18.32 -13.60 -19.20
CA ARG A 860 17.65 -14.93 -19.25
C ARG A 860 17.23 -15.40 -20.65
N GLN A 861 17.20 -14.51 -21.65
CA GLN A 861 16.86 -14.82 -23.05
C GLN A 861 18.11 -15.04 -23.93
N PHE A 862 19.29 -14.58 -23.48
CA PHE A 862 20.58 -14.79 -24.15
C PHE A 862 21.45 -15.86 -23.46
N GLU A 863 21.50 -15.85 -22.12
CA GLU A 863 22.27 -16.76 -21.26
C GLU A 863 21.45 -17.99 -20.80
N GLY A 864 20.12 -17.92 -20.89
CA GLY A 864 19.22 -19.01 -20.48
C GLY A 864 18.78 -18.96 -19.01
N ARG A 865 18.49 -20.11 -18.39
CA ARG A 865 18.05 -20.20 -16.99
C ARG A 865 18.98 -21.11 -16.18
N VAL A 866 19.59 -20.55 -15.14
CA VAL A 866 20.35 -21.36 -14.16
C VAL A 866 19.36 -22.22 -13.36
N SER A 867 19.43 -23.54 -13.53
CA SER A 867 18.42 -24.48 -13.00
C SER A 867 18.53 -24.74 -11.49
N LYS A 868 19.77 -24.80 -10.97
CA LYS A 868 20.09 -25.10 -9.56
C LYS A 868 20.75 -23.94 -8.79
N GLY A 869 21.03 -22.80 -9.43
CA GLY A 869 21.93 -21.77 -8.90
C GLY A 869 21.40 -20.87 -7.77
N VAL A 870 20.14 -21.03 -7.35
CA VAL A 870 19.59 -20.32 -6.19
C VAL A 870 18.77 -21.31 -5.36
N ALA A 871 19.13 -21.46 -4.08
CA ALA A 871 18.38 -22.28 -3.14
C ALA A 871 16.93 -21.79 -3.03
N LYS A 872 15.97 -22.71 -3.08
CA LYS A 872 14.54 -22.39 -3.01
C LYS A 872 14.15 -22.17 -1.56
N THR A 873 13.79 -20.94 -1.19
CA THR A 873 13.32 -20.62 0.16
C THR A 873 12.12 -21.47 0.58
N VAL A 874 12.05 -21.76 1.88
CA VAL A 874 10.95 -22.48 2.50
C VAL A 874 9.77 -21.52 2.63
N THR A 875 8.66 -21.85 2.01
CA THR A 875 7.42 -21.07 2.06
C THR A 875 6.30 -21.90 2.69
N LYS A 876 5.20 -21.26 3.10
CA LYS A 876 4.05 -21.88 3.80
C LYS A 876 3.64 -23.27 3.27
N GLN A 877 3.65 -23.47 1.94
CA GLN A 877 3.30 -24.75 1.30
C GLN A 877 4.26 -25.91 1.64
N ARG A 878 5.52 -25.62 1.96
CA ARG A 878 6.59 -26.62 2.15
C ARG A 878 7.01 -26.82 3.60
N VAL A 879 6.49 -26.05 4.57
CA VAL A 879 6.94 -26.09 5.97
C VAL A 879 6.83 -27.52 6.54
N GLU A 880 5.68 -28.18 6.37
CA GLU A 880 5.49 -29.56 6.84
C GLU A 880 6.44 -30.55 6.14
N SER A 881 6.57 -30.45 4.81
CA SER A 881 7.42 -31.36 4.01
C SER A 881 8.93 -31.13 4.24
N HIS A 882 9.33 -29.93 4.66
CA HIS A 882 10.71 -29.62 4.99
C HIS A 882 11.07 -30.07 6.39
N PHE A 883 10.17 -29.84 7.37
CA PHE A 883 10.29 -30.42 8.71
C PHE A 883 10.42 -31.95 8.65
N ASP A 884 9.60 -32.63 7.83
CA ASP A 884 9.70 -34.08 7.64
C ASP A 884 11.01 -34.52 6.93
N LEU A 885 11.65 -33.65 6.15
CA LEU A 885 12.95 -33.91 5.52
C LEU A 885 14.10 -33.72 6.52
N GLU A 886 14.09 -32.62 7.27
CA GLU A 886 15.07 -32.30 8.31
C GLU A 886 15.02 -33.31 9.46
N LEU A 887 13.83 -33.70 9.91
CA LEU A 887 13.63 -34.75 10.91
C LEU A 887 14.23 -36.09 10.46
N ARG A 888 14.03 -36.48 9.19
CA ARG A 888 14.60 -37.73 8.65
C ARG A 888 16.11 -37.63 8.45
N ALA A 889 16.65 -36.45 8.17
CA ALA A 889 18.10 -36.23 8.13
C ALA A 889 18.72 -36.33 9.53
N ALA A 890 18.15 -35.67 10.54
CA ALA A 890 18.61 -35.76 11.93
C ALA A 890 18.59 -37.21 12.44
N VAL A 891 17.47 -37.93 12.25
CA VAL A 891 17.39 -39.36 12.60
C VAL A 891 18.40 -40.22 11.83
N MET A 892 18.72 -39.88 10.58
CA MET A 892 19.77 -40.60 9.83
C MET A 892 21.17 -40.37 10.39
N HIS A 893 21.47 -39.19 10.96
CA HIS A 893 22.73 -38.94 11.67
C HIS A 893 22.78 -39.73 12.98
N ASP A 894 21.77 -39.58 13.85
CA ASP A 894 21.68 -40.33 15.12
C ASP A 894 21.75 -41.87 14.89
N ILE A 895 21.14 -42.40 13.81
CA ILE A 895 21.27 -43.83 13.44
C ILE A 895 22.71 -44.22 13.12
N LEU A 896 23.46 -43.40 12.38
CA LEU A 896 24.84 -43.72 12.00
C LEU A 896 25.77 -43.64 13.21
N ASP A 897 25.58 -42.64 14.07
CA ASP A 897 26.42 -42.42 15.25
C ASP A 897 26.13 -43.43 16.38
N THR A 898 24.94 -44.05 16.41
CA THR A 898 24.53 -45.06 17.42
C THR A 898 24.82 -46.50 16.99
N MET A 899 25.28 -46.75 15.76
CA MET A 899 25.55 -48.11 15.26
C MET A 899 27.01 -48.52 15.51
N PRO A 900 27.28 -49.67 16.14
CA PRO A 900 28.64 -50.13 16.35
C PRO A 900 29.31 -50.52 15.02
N GLU A 901 30.64 -50.37 14.98
CA GLU A 901 31.45 -50.63 13.80
C GLU A 901 31.26 -52.07 13.30
N GLY A 902 30.86 -52.22 12.03
CA GLY A 902 30.50 -53.49 11.40
C GLY A 902 29.01 -53.65 11.06
N VAL A 903 28.10 -52.86 11.64
CA VAL A 903 26.66 -52.95 11.28
C VAL A 903 26.37 -52.22 9.97
N LYS A 904 25.97 -52.98 8.94
CA LYS A 904 25.70 -52.45 7.59
C LYS A 904 24.61 -51.37 7.58
N ALA A 905 24.92 -50.22 6.95
CA ALA A 905 24.05 -49.06 6.79
C ALA A 905 22.66 -49.36 6.17
N ASN A 906 22.51 -50.50 5.48
CA ASN A 906 21.25 -50.99 4.91
C ASN A 906 20.08 -50.99 5.92
N LYS A 907 20.34 -51.19 7.22
CA LYS A 907 19.29 -51.18 8.27
C LYS A 907 18.63 -49.81 8.49
N ALA A 908 19.28 -48.71 8.12
CA ALA A 908 18.79 -47.35 8.40
C ALA A 908 17.43 -47.05 7.74
N ARG A 909 17.18 -47.59 6.53
CA ARG A 909 15.89 -47.45 5.84
C ARG A 909 14.74 -48.10 6.64
N THR A 910 14.99 -49.24 7.27
CA THR A 910 14.02 -49.97 8.10
C THR A 910 13.72 -49.20 9.39
N ILE A 911 14.73 -48.63 10.03
CA ILE A 911 14.54 -47.79 11.23
C ILE A 911 13.71 -46.54 10.89
N LEU A 912 13.92 -45.92 9.73
CA LEU A 912 13.06 -44.84 9.24
C LEU A 912 11.62 -45.29 8.88
N GLN A 913 11.37 -46.57 8.63
CA GLN A 913 10.01 -47.12 8.51
C GLN A 913 9.38 -47.26 9.90
N HIS A 914 10.09 -47.82 10.89
CA HIS A 914 9.63 -47.89 12.28
C HIS A 914 9.32 -46.50 12.88
N LEU A 915 10.17 -45.49 12.65
CA LEU A 915 9.90 -44.08 13.00
C LEU A 915 8.59 -43.58 12.37
N SER A 916 8.33 -43.94 11.11
CA SER A 916 7.14 -43.52 10.37
C SER A 916 5.87 -44.21 10.90
N GLU A 917 5.99 -45.44 11.41
CA GLU A 917 4.89 -46.21 12.01
C GLU A 917 4.61 -45.80 13.45
N ALA A 918 5.63 -45.60 14.29
CA ALA A 918 5.48 -45.06 15.65
C ALA A 918 4.72 -43.71 15.63
N TRP A 919 4.98 -42.87 14.63
CA TRP A 919 4.21 -41.63 14.40
C TRP A 919 2.75 -41.87 13.96
N ARG A 920 2.43 -42.97 13.28
CA ARG A 920 1.03 -43.36 12.97
C ARG A 920 0.33 -43.85 14.22
N CYS A 921 0.93 -44.80 14.95
CA CYS A 921 0.43 -45.34 16.22
C CYS A 921 0.12 -44.21 17.22
N TRP A 922 1.05 -43.27 17.44
CA TRP A 922 0.84 -42.13 18.33
C TRP A 922 -0.40 -41.28 17.97
N LYS A 923 -0.62 -41.03 16.66
CA LYS A 923 -1.80 -40.29 16.14
C LYS A 923 -3.11 -41.09 16.19
N ALA A 924 -3.03 -42.41 16.37
CA ALA A 924 -4.17 -43.32 16.50
C ALA A 924 -4.42 -43.77 17.95
N ASN A 925 -3.58 -43.31 18.89
CA ASN A 925 -3.52 -43.78 20.28
C ASN A 925 -3.22 -45.28 20.47
N ILE A 926 -2.70 -45.95 19.45
CA ILE A 926 -2.30 -47.35 19.52
C ILE A 926 -0.95 -47.43 20.25
N PRO A 927 -0.78 -48.28 21.28
CA PRO A 927 0.51 -48.49 21.91
C PRO A 927 1.51 -49.09 20.92
N TRP A 928 2.64 -48.41 20.72
CA TRP A 928 3.69 -48.87 19.80
C TRP A 928 4.77 -49.64 20.57
N LYS A 929 4.80 -50.96 20.39
CA LYS A 929 5.90 -51.82 20.86
C LYS A 929 6.26 -52.81 19.75
N VAL A 930 7.55 -52.99 19.49
CA VAL A 930 8.07 -53.89 18.45
C VAL A 930 8.91 -54.97 19.13
N PRO A 931 8.49 -56.25 19.10
CA PRO A 931 9.30 -57.36 19.61
C PRO A 931 10.68 -57.41 18.92
N GLY A 932 11.74 -57.61 19.72
CA GLY A 932 13.12 -57.74 19.22
C GLY A 932 13.79 -56.44 18.71
N LEU A 933 13.17 -55.26 18.88
CA LEU A 933 13.82 -53.99 18.55
C LEU A 933 14.85 -53.60 19.64
N PRO A 934 16.10 -53.20 19.29
CA PRO A 934 17.08 -52.76 20.29
C PRO A 934 16.64 -51.50 21.03
N ALA A 935 16.74 -51.50 22.36
CA ALA A 935 16.29 -50.41 23.22
C ALA A 935 16.87 -49.01 22.88
N PRO A 936 18.15 -48.84 22.45
CA PRO A 936 18.64 -47.54 22.00
C PRO A 936 17.89 -46.99 20.78
N VAL A 937 17.52 -47.86 19.83
CA VAL A 937 16.76 -47.51 18.62
C VAL A 937 15.31 -47.20 18.96
N GLU A 938 14.70 -47.94 19.89
CA GLU A 938 13.36 -47.67 20.41
C GLU A 938 13.31 -46.29 21.09
N ASN A 939 14.23 -46.00 22.02
CA ASN A 939 14.33 -44.73 22.73
C ASN A 939 14.60 -43.54 21.79
N MET A 940 15.47 -43.71 20.78
CA MET A 940 15.70 -42.72 19.73
C MET A 940 14.41 -42.44 18.95
N ILE A 941 13.66 -43.47 18.52
CA ILE A 941 12.38 -43.30 17.84
C ILE A 941 11.38 -42.55 18.72
N LEU A 942 11.22 -42.95 19.98
CA LEU A 942 10.28 -42.32 20.92
C LEU A 942 10.62 -40.83 21.16
N ARG A 943 11.90 -40.48 21.31
CA ARG A 943 12.38 -39.09 21.42
C ARG A 943 11.95 -38.23 20.22
N TYR A 944 12.16 -38.73 19.00
CA TYR A 944 11.80 -37.99 17.78
C TYR A 944 10.29 -37.98 17.49
N VAL A 945 9.56 -39.03 17.88
CA VAL A 945 8.09 -39.05 17.83
C VAL A 945 7.49 -38.03 18.81
N LYS A 946 8.03 -37.92 20.02
CA LYS A 946 7.64 -36.88 20.99
C LYS A 946 7.91 -35.47 20.46
N MET A 947 9.13 -35.19 19.99
CA MET A 947 9.47 -33.88 19.40
C MET A 947 8.53 -33.50 18.23
N LYS A 948 8.10 -34.48 17.42
CA LYS A 948 7.12 -34.29 16.35
C LYS A 948 5.70 -34.08 16.86
N ALA A 949 5.30 -34.77 17.93
CA ALA A 949 4.02 -34.57 18.61
C ALA A 949 3.93 -33.15 19.19
N ASP A 950 4.95 -32.69 19.91
CA ASP A 950 5.01 -31.36 20.51
C ASP A 950 4.85 -30.26 19.44
N TRP A 951 5.61 -30.36 18.34
CA TRP A 951 5.47 -29.47 17.19
C TRP A 951 4.06 -29.50 16.57
N TRP A 952 3.47 -30.70 16.42
CA TRP A 952 2.17 -30.89 15.78
C TRP A 952 1.02 -30.36 16.63
N THR A 953 1.10 -30.52 17.96
CA THR A 953 0.12 -30.04 18.94
C THR A 953 0.22 -28.52 19.12
N ASN A 954 1.42 -27.97 19.27
CA ASN A 954 1.62 -26.52 19.35
C ASN A 954 1.14 -25.81 18.07
N ALA A 955 1.39 -26.41 16.90
CA ALA A 955 0.85 -25.93 15.63
C ALA A 955 -0.67 -26.13 15.48
N ALA A 956 -1.32 -27.00 16.27
CA ALA A 956 -2.77 -27.08 16.36
C ALA A 956 -3.32 -25.90 17.19
N TYR A 957 -2.85 -25.71 18.43
CA TYR A 957 -3.31 -24.61 19.29
C TYR A 957 -3.07 -23.22 18.66
N TYR A 958 -1.89 -22.98 18.06
CA TYR A 958 -1.59 -21.73 17.36
C TYR A 958 -2.56 -21.45 16.19
N ASN A 959 -2.97 -22.49 15.44
CA ASN A 959 -3.94 -22.30 14.36
C ASN A 959 -5.38 -22.21 14.88
N ARG A 960 -5.74 -22.92 15.96
CA ARG A 960 -7.05 -22.78 16.61
C ARG A 960 -7.27 -21.37 17.12
N GLU A 961 -6.31 -20.80 17.84
CA GLU A 961 -6.44 -19.44 18.36
C GLU A 961 -6.53 -18.39 17.24
N ARG A 962 -5.84 -18.61 16.12
CA ARG A 962 -5.97 -17.77 14.92
C ARG A 962 -7.32 -17.92 14.22
N ILE A 963 -7.93 -19.10 14.26
CA ILE A 963 -9.30 -19.32 13.77
C ILE A 963 -10.31 -18.62 14.70
N ARG A 964 -10.17 -18.80 16.03
CA ARG A 964 -11.03 -18.17 17.05
C ARG A 964 -11.03 -16.64 16.95
N ARG A 965 -9.86 -16.01 16.74
CA ARG A 965 -9.71 -14.56 16.54
C ARG A 965 -10.12 -14.06 15.13
N GLY A 966 -10.68 -14.91 14.26
CA GLY A 966 -11.07 -14.52 12.90
C GLY A 966 -9.90 -14.09 12.00
N ALA A 967 -8.67 -14.50 12.31
CA ALA A 967 -7.48 -14.10 11.55
C ALA A 967 -7.45 -14.76 10.16
N THR A 968 -6.60 -14.26 9.26
CA THR A 968 -6.48 -14.78 7.89
C THR A 968 -5.89 -16.20 7.87
N VAL A 969 -6.78 -17.20 7.73
CA VAL A 969 -6.48 -18.63 7.73
C VAL A 969 -7.02 -19.27 6.45
N ASP A 970 -6.29 -20.24 5.89
CA ASP A 970 -6.71 -20.92 4.65
C ASP A 970 -7.75 -22.00 4.99
N LYS A 971 -8.75 -22.22 4.13
CA LYS A 971 -9.77 -23.30 4.31
C LYS A 971 -9.17 -24.69 4.54
N THR A 972 -7.99 -24.97 3.98
CA THR A 972 -7.22 -26.21 4.19
C THR A 972 -6.59 -26.29 5.58
N VAL A 973 -6.23 -25.16 6.20
CA VAL A 973 -5.73 -25.10 7.57
C VAL A 973 -6.88 -25.35 8.55
N CYS A 974 -8.07 -24.76 8.36
CA CYS A 974 -9.23 -25.05 9.21
C CYS A 974 -9.60 -26.55 9.19
N LYS A 975 -9.75 -27.15 8.00
CA LYS A 975 -10.01 -28.60 7.86
C LYS A 975 -8.91 -29.47 8.50
N LYS A 976 -7.64 -29.10 8.34
CA LYS A 976 -6.55 -29.79 9.04
C LYS A 976 -6.66 -29.64 10.55
N ASN A 977 -6.94 -28.44 11.04
CA ASN A 977 -7.00 -28.11 12.46
C ASN A 977 -8.11 -28.88 13.18
N LEU A 978 -9.31 -28.96 12.58
CA LEU A 978 -10.39 -29.81 13.04
C LEU A 978 -9.90 -31.27 13.22
N GLY A 979 -9.35 -31.86 12.16
CA GLY A 979 -8.78 -33.22 12.22
C GLY A 979 -7.52 -33.39 13.09
N ARG A 980 -6.94 -32.31 13.63
CA ARG A 980 -5.95 -32.38 14.73
C ARG A 980 -6.65 -32.40 16.09
N LEU A 981 -7.58 -31.47 16.31
CA LEU A 981 -8.31 -31.34 17.57
C LEU A 981 -9.18 -32.56 17.87
N THR A 982 -9.90 -33.13 16.89
CA THR A 982 -10.65 -34.40 17.04
C THR A 982 -9.75 -35.54 17.55
N ARG A 983 -8.50 -35.61 17.08
CA ARG A 983 -7.53 -36.64 17.54
C ARG A 983 -6.96 -36.34 18.91
N LEU A 984 -6.76 -35.08 19.28
CA LEU A 984 -6.34 -34.70 20.63
C LEU A 984 -7.44 -34.99 21.65
N TRP A 985 -8.69 -34.65 21.31
CA TRP A 985 -9.87 -34.94 22.13
C TRP A 985 -10.07 -36.44 22.33
N LEU A 986 -10.07 -37.23 21.24
CA LEU A 986 -10.20 -38.70 21.34
C LEU A 986 -9.07 -39.36 22.15
N LYS A 987 -7.82 -38.85 22.06
CA LYS A 987 -6.72 -39.34 22.90
C LYS A 987 -6.95 -39.03 24.38
N ALA A 988 -7.42 -37.84 24.71
CA ALA A 988 -7.73 -37.45 26.09
C ALA A 988 -8.96 -38.19 26.65
N GLU A 989 -9.99 -38.43 25.83
CA GLU A 989 -11.18 -39.17 26.24
C GLU A 989 -10.86 -40.66 26.48
N GLN A 990 -10.04 -41.29 25.63
CA GLN A 990 -9.58 -42.66 25.87
C GLN A 990 -8.73 -42.77 27.16
N GLU A 991 -7.89 -41.78 27.45
CA GLU A 991 -7.15 -41.71 28.71
C GLU A 991 -8.11 -41.57 29.92
N ARG A 992 -9.15 -40.72 29.80
CA ARG A 992 -10.17 -40.53 30.84
C ARG A 992 -10.95 -41.81 31.14
N GLN A 993 -11.36 -42.54 30.10
CA GLN A 993 -12.07 -43.83 30.25
C GLN A 993 -11.15 -44.91 30.84
N HIS A 994 -9.87 -44.93 30.46
CA HIS A 994 -8.90 -45.84 31.06
C HIS A 994 -8.63 -45.51 32.55
N ALA A 995 -8.51 -44.23 32.90
CA ALA A 995 -8.38 -43.77 34.28
C ALA A 995 -9.61 -44.17 35.12
N TYR A 996 -10.83 -43.95 34.63
CA TYR A 996 -12.06 -44.37 35.31
C TYR A 996 -12.09 -45.88 35.62
N LEU A 997 -11.70 -46.73 34.66
CA LEU A 997 -11.63 -48.19 34.88
C LEU A 997 -10.47 -48.63 35.79
N LYS A 998 -9.43 -47.79 35.95
CA LYS A 998 -8.24 -48.07 36.76
C LYS A 998 -8.36 -47.57 38.20
N ASP A 999 -8.91 -46.38 38.37
CA ASP A 999 -9.03 -45.67 39.65
C ASP A 999 -10.37 -45.99 40.34
N GLY A 1000 -11.37 -46.45 39.58
CA GLY A 1000 -12.70 -46.82 40.05
C GLY A 1000 -13.77 -45.74 39.83
N PRO A 1001 -15.03 -46.01 40.20
CA PRO A 1001 -16.10 -45.03 40.15
C PRO A 1001 -15.77 -43.79 41.00
N TYR A 1002 -15.90 -42.60 40.40
CA TYR A 1002 -15.63 -41.33 41.10
C TYR A 1002 -16.71 -40.92 42.11
N ILE A 1003 -17.86 -41.60 42.10
CA ILE A 1003 -18.93 -41.44 43.10
C ILE A 1003 -18.71 -42.43 44.24
N THR A 1004 -18.71 -41.96 45.48
CA THR A 1004 -18.58 -42.85 46.64
C THR A 1004 -19.87 -43.64 46.88
N GLY A 1005 -19.77 -44.78 47.57
CA GLY A 1005 -20.95 -45.59 47.91
C GLY A 1005 -21.98 -44.82 48.77
N GLU A 1006 -21.50 -43.96 49.67
CA GLU A 1006 -22.33 -43.13 50.55
C GLU A 1006 -23.08 -42.04 49.76
N GLU A 1007 -22.39 -41.32 48.87
CA GLU A 1007 -23.03 -40.33 47.98
C GLU A 1007 -24.03 -40.98 47.04
N ALA A 1008 -23.72 -42.16 46.48
CA ALA A 1008 -24.61 -42.91 45.60
C ALA A 1008 -25.91 -43.31 46.33
N VAL A 1009 -25.80 -43.81 47.57
CA VAL A 1009 -26.98 -44.12 48.41
C VAL A 1009 -27.74 -42.85 48.76
N ALA A 1010 -27.07 -41.76 49.15
CA ALA A 1010 -27.73 -40.49 49.48
C ALA A 1010 -28.53 -39.91 48.29
N ILE A 1011 -27.95 -39.92 47.09
CA ILE A 1011 -28.61 -39.46 45.85
C ILE A 1011 -29.79 -40.38 45.51
N TYR A 1012 -29.62 -41.71 45.59
CA TYR A 1012 -30.68 -42.67 45.31
C TYR A 1012 -31.85 -42.53 46.29
N THR A 1013 -31.59 -42.51 47.60
CA THR A 1013 -32.63 -42.33 48.63
C THR A 1013 -33.35 -41.00 48.49
N THR A 1014 -32.64 -39.91 48.15
CA THR A 1014 -33.26 -38.61 47.85
C THR A 1014 -34.20 -38.70 46.65
N ALA A 1015 -33.81 -39.40 45.58
CA ALA A 1015 -34.66 -39.61 44.40
C ALA A 1015 -35.89 -40.48 44.72
N VAL A 1016 -35.75 -41.52 45.55
CA VAL A 1016 -36.87 -42.37 46.00
C VAL A 1016 -37.87 -41.55 46.81
N HIS A 1017 -37.42 -40.83 47.85
CA HIS A 1017 -38.29 -39.98 48.67
C HIS A 1017 -38.99 -38.89 47.83
N TRP A 1018 -38.29 -38.30 46.84
CA TRP A 1018 -38.90 -37.34 45.92
C TRP A 1018 -40.04 -37.98 45.11
N LEU A 1019 -39.80 -39.11 44.45
CA LEU A 1019 -40.81 -39.78 43.63
C LEU A 1019 -42.00 -40.31 44.46
N GLU A 1020 -41.77 -40.80 45.67
CA GLU A 1020 -42.81 -41.22 46.61
C GLU A 1020 -43.66 -40.03 47.08
N SER A 1021 -43.04 -38.90 47.45
CA SER A 1021 -43.76 -37.68 47.82
C SER A 1021 -44.68 -37.15 46.71
N ARG A 1022 -44.28 -37.38 45.45
CA ARG A 1022 -45.04 -37.04 44.24
C ARG A 1022 -46.08 -38.09 43.86
N LYS A 1023 -46.15 -39.22 44.58
CA LYS A 1023 -46.98 -40.41 44.28
C LYS A 1023 -46.79 -40.90 42.84
N PHE A 1024 -45.56 -40.84 42.34
CA PHE A 1024 -45.25 -41.14 40.95
C PHE A 1024 -45.49 -42.62 40.61
N THR A 1025 -46.23 -42.88 39.54
CA THR A 1025 -46.45 -44.23 39.01
C THR A 1025 -45.44 -44.51 37.90
N HIS A 1026 -44.63 -45.57 38.05
CA HIS A 1026 -43.58 -45.90 37.09
C HIS A 1026 -44.11 -46.03 35.65
N ILE A 1027 -43.32 -45.57 34.68
CA ILE A 1027 -43.66 -45.70 33.25
C ILE A 1027 -43.61 -47.20 32.88
N PRO A 1028 -44.69 -47.79 32.34
CA PRO A 1028 -44.70 -49.20 31.94
C PRO A 1028 -43.95 -49.40 30.63
N PHE A 1029 -43.60 -50.65 30.33
CA PHE A 1029 -43.18 -51.04 28.98
C PHE A 1029 -44.31 -50.81 27.97
N PRO A 1030 -44.06 -50.29 26.74
CA PRO A 1030 -45.09 -50.08 25.73
C PRO A 1030 -45.94 -51.35 25.47
N PRO A 1031 -47.21 -51.42 25.92
CA PRO A 1031 -47.98 -52.65 25.84
C PRO A 1031 -48.28 -53.02 24.39
N LEU A 1032 -48.54 -54.30 24.11
CA LEU A 1032 -48.64 -54.79 22.72
C LEU A 1032 -49.65 -54.00 21.88
N ASN A 1033 -50.82 -53.70 22.47
CA ASN A 1033 -51.93 -52.95 21.88
C ASN A 1033 -52.07 -51.56 22.55
N TYR A 1034 -51.07 -50.68 22.41
CA TYR A 1034 -51.13 -49.34 22.99
C TYR A 1034 -51.80 -48.34 22.04
N LYS A 1035 -52.72 -47.52 22.57
CA LYS A 1035 -53.61 -46.64 21.79
C LYS A 1035 -52.89 -45.56 20.96
N HIS A 1036 -51.65 -45.21 21.32
CA HIS A 1036 -50.92 -44.09 20.74
C HIS A 1036 -49.64 -44.50 19.97
N ASP A 1037 -49.31 -45.80 19.90
CA ASP A 1037 -48.07 -46.32 19.26
C ASP A 1037 -47.81 -45.71 17.88
N THR A 1038 -48.81 -45.76 16.99
CA THR A 1038 -48.67 -45.30 15.60
C THR A 1038 -48.46 -43.79 15.48
N LYS A 1039 -48.99 -43.00 16.42
CA LYS A 1039 -48.77 -41.54 16.46
C LYS A 1039 -47.34 -41.22 16.90
N LEU A 1040 -46.85 -41.90 17.93
CA LEU A 1040 -45.49 -41.75 18.43
C LEU A 1040 -44.46 -42.18 17.38
N LEU A 1041 -44.73 -43.27 16.65
CA LEU A 1041 -43.90 -43.69 15.52
C LEU A 1041 -43.89 -42.66 14.38
N ILE A 1042 -45.03 -42.10 13.98
CA ILE A 1042 -45.08 -41.07 12.94
C ILE A 1042 -44.23 -39.85 13.35
N LEU A 1043 -44.39 -39.33 14.57
CA LEU A 1043 -43.60 -38.20 15.07
C LEU A 1043 -42.08 -38.50 15.06
N ALA A 1044 -41.68 -39.70 15.50
CA ALA A 1044 -40.29 -40.15 15.45
C ALA A 1044 -39.74 -40.22 14.01
N LEU A 1045 -40.51 -40.76 13.07
CA LEU A 1045 -40.12 -40.87 11.66
C LEU A 1045 -40.10 -39.50 10.95
N GLU A 1046 -40.96 -38.55 11.32
CA GLU A 1046 -40.91 -37.18 10.83
C GLU A 1046 -39.61 -36.49 11.27
N ARG A 1047 -39.27 -36.54 12.57
CA ARG A 1047 -38.02 -35.98 13.12
C ARG A 1047 -36.77 -36.51 12.42
N LEU A 1048 -36.70 -37.81 12.16
CA LEU A 1048 -35.56 -38.42 11.44
C LEU A 1048 -35.50 -37.97 9.96
N LYS A 1049 -36.66 -37.78 9.32
CA LYS A 1049 -36.78 -37.35 7.91
C LYS A 1049 -36.41 -35.88 7.69
N GLU A 1050 -36.73 -34.99 8.64
CA GLU A 1050 -36.36 -33.55 8.61
C GLU A 1050 -34.86 -33.34 8.35
N LEU A 1051 -34.00 -34.14 9.02
CA LEU A 1051 -32.53 -34.08 8.95
C LEU A 1051 -31.94 -34.29 7.55
N TYR A 1052 -32.73 -34.81 6.60
CA TYR A 1052 -32.31 -35.11 5.23
C TYR A 1052 -32.92 -34.18 4.18
N SER A 1053 -33.99 -33.44 4.50
CA SER A 1053 -34.69 -32.54 3.56
C SER A 1053 -33.76 -31.47 2.93
N VAL A 1054 -32.71 -31.06 3.64
CA VAL A 1054 -31.73 -30.06 3.17
C VAL A 1054 -30.55 -30.67 2.38
N LYS A 1055 -30.34 -32.00 2.45
CA LYS A 1055 -29.12 -32.65 1.95
C LYS A 1055 -29.28 -33.18 0.51
N SER A 1056 -28.91 -32.37 -0.48
CA SER A 1056 -28.93 -32.75 -1.91
C SER A 1056 -28.03 -33.96 -2.31
N ARG A 1057 -27.16 -34.47 -1.42
CA ARG A 1057 -26.34 -35.66 -1.65
C ARG A 1057 -26.32 -36.52 -0.39
N LEU A 1058 -26.65 -37.79 -0.53
CA LEU A 1058 -26.79 -38.75 0.58
C LEU A 1058 -25.80 -39.90 0.45
N ASN A 1059 -25.20 -40.28 1.58
CA ASN A 1059 -24.34 -41.47 1.69
C ASN A 1059 -25.16 -42.77 1.55
N GLN A 1060 -24.51 -43.94 1.59
CA GLN A 1060 -25.21 -45.23 1.56
C GLN A 1060 -26.09 -45.41 2.81
N VAL A 1061 -25.51 -45.25 4.01
CA VAL A 1061 -26.22 -45.33 5.30
C VAL A 1061 -27.44 -44.39 5.35
N GLN A 1062 -27.34 -43.21 4.74
CA GLN A 1062 -28.42 -42.20 4.74
C GLN A 1062 -29.54 -42.54 3.74
N ARG A 1063 -29.26 -43.33 2.70
CA ARG A 1063 -30.29 -43.88 1.79
C ARG A 1063 -30.94 -45.14 2.37
N GLU A 1064 -30.18 -45.91 3.14
CA GLU A 1064 -30.68 -47.04 3.94
C GLU A 1064 -31.59 -46.53 5.08
N GLU A 1065 -31.22 -45.45 5.75
CA GLU A 1065 -32.03 -44.76 6.76
C GLU A 1065 -33.35 -44.24 6.19
N LEU A 1066 -33.33 -43.56 5.03
CA LEU A 1066 -34.58 -43.16 4.37
C LEU A 1066 -35.42 -44.36 3.91
N GLY A 1067 -34.82 -45.42 3.37
CA GLY A 1067 -35.56 -46.63 2.97
C GLY A 1067 -36.19 -47.36 4.16
N LEU A 1068 -35.53 -47.40 5.31
CA LEU A 1068 -36.07 -47.95 6.56
C LEU A 1068 -37.17 -47.08 7.16
N ILE A 1069 -37.07 -45.75 7.01
CA ILE A 1069 -38.12 -44.80 7.38
C ILE A 1069 -39.36 -44.99 6.48
N GLU A 1070 -39.17 -45.09 5.16
CA GLU A 1070 -40.25 -45.34 4.18
C GLU A 1070 -40.95 -46.67 4.46
N GLN A 1071 -40.20 -47.76 4.65
CA GLN A 1071 -40.76 -49.07 5.07
C GLN A 1071 -41.54 -49.00 6.40
N ALA A 1072 -41.15 -48.12 7.34
CA ALA A 1072 -41.84 -47.94 8.61
C ALA A 1072 -43.11 -47.07 8.50
N TYR A 1073 -43.24 -46.26 7.46
CA TYR A 1073 -44.51 -45.63 7.06
C TYR A 1073 -45.44 -46.63 6.37
N ASP A 1074 -44.90 -47.48 5.48
CA ASP A 1074 -45.68 -48.46 4.70
C ASP A 1074 -46.22 -49.61 5.57
N ASN A 1075 -45.43 -50.12 6.53
CA ASN A 1075 -45.85 -51.15 7.48
C ASN A 1075 -45.50 -50.77 8.94
N PRO A 1076 -46.28 -49.88 9.58
CA PRO A 1076 -45.99 -49.42 10.93
C PRO A 1076 -46.14 -50.52 11.99
N HIS A 1077 -47.00 -51.53 11.78
CA HIS A 1077 -47.21 -52.60 12.76
C HIS A 1077 -46.02 -53.57 12.82
N GLU A 1078 -45.40 -53.91 11.68
CA GLU A 1078 -44.15 -54.66 11.66
C GLU A 1078 -42.99 -53.84 12.26
N ALA A 1079 -42.91 -52.55 11.94
CA ALA A 1079 -41.92 -51.66 12.52
C ALA A 1079 -42.05 -51.57 14.06
N LEU A 1080 -43.27 -51.40 14.60
CA LEU A 1080 -43.55 -51.41 16.04
C LEU A 1080 -43.19 -52.75 16.70
N SER A 1081 -43.52 -53.88 16.05
CA SER A 1081 -43.15 -55.22 16.53
C SER A 1081 -41.63 -55.39 16.59
N ARG A 1082 -40.92 -54.94 15.56
CA ARG A 1082 -39.45 -54.89 15.50
C ARG A 1082 -38.88 -54.03 16.64
N ILE A 1083 -39.35 -52.80 16.81
CA ILE A 1083 -38.95 -51.86 17.88
C ILE A 1083 -39.15 -52.49 19.27
N LYS A 1084 -40.35 -52.97 19.59
CA LYS A 1084 -40.66 -53.59 20.89
C LYS A 1084 -39.79 -54.84 21.13
N ARG A 1085 -39.49 -55.63 20.10
CA ARG A 1085 -38.53 -56.74 20.19
C ARG A 1085 -37.11 -56.25 20.50
N HIS A 1086 -36.60 -55.20 19.84
CA HIS A 1086 -35.28 -54.65 20.15
C HIS A 1086 -35.19 -54.17 21.61
N LEU A 1087 -36.20 -53.45 22.11
CA LEU A 1087 -36.27 -53.02 23.52
C LEU A 1087 -36.24 -54.22 24.49
N LEU A 1088 -36.90 -55.34 24.16
CA LEU A 1088 -36.87 -56.55 24.99
C LEU A 1088 -35.53 -57.29 24.92
N THR A 1089 -34.97 -57.54 23.73
CA THR A 1089 -33.87 -58.51 23.55
C THR A 1089 -32.49 -57.90 23.35
N GLN A 1090 -32.37 -56.65 22.89
CA GLN A 1090 -31.08 -56.06 22.52
C GLN A 1090 -30.41 -55.36 23.72
N ARG A 1091 -29.18 -55.78 24.04
CA ARG A 1091 -28.35 -55.22 25.14
C ARG A 1091 -26.93 -54.85 24.71
N ALA A 1092 -26.55 -55.22 23.48
CA ALA A 1092 -25.34 -54.77 22.80
C ALA A 1092 -25.75 -54.07 21.50
N PHE A 1093 -25.04 -53.00 21.16
CA PHE A 1093 -25.34 -52.10 20.03
C PHE A 1093 -24.12 -51.99 19.12
N LYS A 1094 -24.29 -51.41 17.94
CA LYS A 1094 -23.18 -51.19 16.98
C LYS A 1094 -22.23 -50.08 17.45
N GLU A 1095 -21.07 -49.95 16.80
CA GLU A 1095 -20.14 -48.86 17.08
C GLU A 1095 -20.68 -47.51 16.60
N LEU A 1096 -20.46 -46.45 17.38
CA LEU A 1096 -20.88 -45.09 17.04
C LEU A 1096 -19.74 -44.34 16.36
N THR A 1097 -20.02 -43.74 15.19
CA THR A 1097 -19.02 -42.90 14.50
C THR A 1097 -19.06 -41.47 15.05
N LEU A 1098 -17.90 -40.91 15.41
CA LEU A 1098 -17.77 -39.54 15.92
C LEU A 1098 -17.15 -38.60 14.89
N GLU A 1099 -17.91 -37.57 14.50
CA GLU A 1099 -17.39 -36.37 13.84
C GLU A 1099 -17.43 -35.15 14.78
N PHE A 1100 -16.89 -34.01 14.33
CA PHE A 1100 -16.97 -32.73 15.04
C PHE A 1100 -17.40 -31.61 14.10
N MET A 1101 -18.39 -30.83 14.52
CA MET A 1101 -18.75 -29.56 13.88
C MET A 1101 -17.82 -28.45 14.36
N ASP A 1102 -17.24 -27.71 13.41
CA ASP A 1102 -16.36 -26.57 13.71
C ASP A 1102 -17.14 -25.26 13.68
N LEU A 1103 -17.52 -24.76 14.86
CA LEU A 1103 -18.16 -23.44 15.05
C LEU A 1103 -17.13 -22.31 15.19
N TYR A 1104 -15.86 -22.57 14.85
CA TYR A 1104 -14.68 -21.69 14.91
C TYR A 1104 -14.27 -21.20 16.30
N SER A 1105 -15.21 -21.00 17.23
CA SER A 1105 -14.96 -20.72 18.65
C SER A 1105 -14.69 -22.02 19.42
N HIS A 1106 -15.70 -22.89 19.53
CA HIS A 1106 -15.65 -24.23 20.10
C HIS A 1106 -15.91 -25.30 19.03
N LEU A 1107 -15.85 -26.58 19.43
CA LEU A 1107 -16.20 -27.73 18.59
C LEU A 1107 -17.36 -28.46 19.26
N VAL A 1108 -18.31 -28.97 18.48
CA VAL A 1108 -19.44 -29.76 18.97
C VAL A 1108 -19.32 -31.19 18.42
N PRO A 1109 -19.35 -32.24 19.26
CA PRO A 1109 -19.35 -33.62 18.80
C PRO A 1109 -20.64 -33.94 18.03
N ILE A 1110 -20.54 -34.74 16.97
CA ILE A 1110 -21.69 -35.31 16.24
C ILE A 1110 -21.51 -36.82 16.21
N TYR A 1111 -22.51 -37.54 16.72
CA TYR A 1111 -22.55 -39.00 16.74
C TYR A 1111 -23.43 -39.51 15.59
N GLU A 1112 -22.89 -40.41 14.77
CA GLU A 1112 -23.65 -41.12 13.74
C GLU A 1112 -23.94 -42.54 14.25
N VAL A 1113 -25.22 -42.76 14.60
CA VAL A 1113 -25.83 -44.00 15.11
C VAL A 1113 -26.40 -44.82 13.94
N ASP A 1114 -26.50 -46.14 14.09
CA ASP A 1114 -27.06 -47.03 13.06
C ASP A 1114 -28.55 -46.74 12.77
N PRO A 1115 -29.01 -46.81 11.50
CA PRO A 1115 -30.39 -46.51 11.13
C PRO A 1115 -31.48 -47.33 11.84
N LEU A 1116 -31.25 -48.61 12.17
CA LEU A 1116 -32.25 -49.43 12.86
C LEU A 1116 -32.33 -49.10 14.37
N GLU A 1117 -31.18 -48.79 14.96
CA GLU A 1117 -31.07 -48.38 16.36
C GLU A 1117 -31.74 -47.00 16.52
N LYS A 1118 -31.41 -46.02 15.66
CA LYS A 1118 -32.07 -44.69 15.60
C LYS A 1118 -33.59 -44.72 15.58
N ILE A 1119 -34.23 -45.60 14.79
CA ILE A 1119 -35.69 -45.68 14.70
C ILE A 1119 -36.29 -46.22 16.02
N THR A 1120 -35.57 -47.12 16.70
CA THR A 1120 -35.92 -47.66 18.02
C THR A 1120 -35.75 -46.59 19.10
N ASP A 1121 -34.65 -45.85 19.06
CA ASP A 1121 -34.32 -44.78 20.02
C ASP A 1121 -35.27 -43.58 19.88
N ALA A 1122 -35.55 -43.12 18.65
CA ALA A 1122 -36.48 -42.02 18.40
C ALA A 1122 -37.92 -42.39 18.79
N TYR A 1123 -38.33 -43.65 18.62
CA TYR A 1123 -39.61 -44.13 19.15
C TYR A 1123 -39.63 -44.12 20.69
N LEU A 1124 -38.57 -44.61 21.32
CA LEU A 1124 -38.45 -44.67 22.77
C LEU A 1124 -38.44 -43.28 23.41
N ASP A 1125 -37.73 -42.32 22.81
CA ASP A 1125 -37.75 -40.90 23.20
C ASP A 1125 -39.17 -40.34 23.20
N GLN A 1126 -39.91 -40.47 22.10
CA GLN A 1126 -41.28 -39.95 22.01
C GLN A 1126 -42.24 -40.64 23.00
N TYR A 1127 -42.08 -41.94 23.26
CA TYR A 1127 -42.84 -42.66 24.28
C TYR A 1127 -42.51 -42.18 25.71
N LEU A 1128 -41.22 -42.03 26.03
CA LEU A 1128 -40.78 -41.61 27.35
C LEU A 1128 -41.21 -40.17 27.66
N TRP A 1129 -41.07 -39.23 26.72
CA TRP A 1129 -41.55 -37.86 26.92
C TRP A 1129 -43.07 -37.81 27.11
N TYR A 1130 -43.83 -38.56 26.30
CA TYR A 1130 -45.29 -38.58 26.40
C TYR A 1130 -45.79 -39.12 27.75
N GLU A 1131 -45.27 -40.27 28.20
CA GLU A 1131 -45.64 -40.83 29.50
C GLU A 1131 -45.06 -40.03 30.69
N ALA A 1132 -43.90 -39.38 30.54
CA ALA A 1132 -43.31 -38.53 31.58
C ALA A 1132 -44.12 -37.24 31.83
N ASP A 1133 -44.60 -36.57 30.77
CA ASP A 1133 -45.48 -35.40 30.91
C ASP A 1133 -46.87 -35.79 31.42
N ALA A 1134 -47.47 -36.86 30.86
CA ALA A 1134 -48.77 -37.38 31.30
C ALA A 1134 -48.80 -37.82 32.78
N ARG A 1135 -47.64 -38.08 33.38
CA ARG A 1135 -47.46 -38.44 34.80
C ARG A 1135 -46.80 -37.32 35.63
N HIS A 1136 -46.55 -36.16 35.03
CA HIS A 1136 -45.93 -34.98 35.64
C HIS A 1136 -44.62 -35.29 36.40
N LEU A 1137 -43.75 -36.09 35.77
CA LEU A 1137 -42.44 -36.48 36.28
C LEU A 1137 -41.49 -35.29 36.46
N PHE A 1138 -41.44 -34.40 35.46
CA PHE A 1138 -40.60 -33.21 35.49
C PHE A 1138 -41.34 -32.04 36.17
N PRO A 1139 -40.78 -31.43 37.23
CA PRO A 1139 -41.39 -30.27 37.88
C PRO A 1139 -41.18 -28.98 37.07
N ASN A 1140 -42.07 -28.00 37.27
CA ASN A 1140 -42.19 -26.77 36.47
C ASN A 1140 -40.91 -25.90 36.34
N TRP A 1141 -39.88 -26.12 37.15
CA TRP A 1141 -38.60 -25.43 37.09
C TRP A 1141 -37.58 -26.06 36.13
N VAL A 1142 -37.81 -27.29 35.66
CA VAL A 1142 -36.98 -27.90 34.60
C VAL A 1142 -37.26 -27.16 33.29
N LYS A 1143 -36.21 -26.68 32.63
CA LYS A 1143 -36.25 -25.92 31.38
C LYS A 1143 -35.13 -26.38 30.42
N PRO A 1144 -35.32 -26.32 29.09
CA PRO A 1144 -36.50 -25.85 28.36
C PRO A 1144 -37.74 -26.74 28.55
N ALA A 1145 -38.92 -26.19 28.23
CA ALA A 1145 -40.21 -26.89 28.27
C ALA A 1145 -41.13 -26.37 27.15
N ASP A 1146 -41.96 -27.24 26.58
CA ASP A 1146 -42.67 -26.97 25.31
C ASP A 1146 -43.69 -25.82 25.37
N SER A 1147 -44.15 -25.44 26.57
CA SER A 1147 -45.13 -24.37 26.77
C SER A 1147 -44.56 -22.96 26.62
N GLU A 1148 -43.25 -22.78 26.48
CA GLU A 1148 -42.64 -21.46 26.35
C GLU A 1148 -41.29 -21.42 25.59
N PRO A 1149 -41.12 -20.53 24.59
CA PRO A 1149 -39.81 -20.30 23.99
C PRO A 1149 -38.88 -19.55 24.97
N PRO A 1150 -37.54 -19.68 24.87
CA PRO A 1150 -36.60 -19.08 25.83
C PRO A 1150 -36.78 -17.57 26.11
N PRO A 1151 -37.14 -16.70 25.13
CA PRO A 1151 -37.42 -15.29 25.43
C PRO A 1151 -38.64 -15.08 26.35
N LEU A 1152 -39.66 -15.95 26.26
CA LEU A 1152 -40.82 -15.90 27.15
C LEU A 1152 -40.48 -16.43 28.54
N LEU A 1153 -39.62 -17.45 28.64
CA LEU A 1153 -39.07 -17.91 29.92
C LEU A 1153 -38.31 -16.79 30.64
N VAL A 1154 -37.43 -16.06 29.93
CA VAL A 1154 -36.72 -14.89 30.50
C VAL A 1154 -37.71 -13.80 30.93
N TYR A 1155 -38.72 -13.49 30.11
CA TYR A 1155 -39.76 -12.53 30.49
C TYR A 1155 -40.52 -12.95 31.75
N LYS A 1156 -40.97 -14.21 31.85
CA LYS A 1156 -41.64 -14.74 33.04
C LYS A 1156 -40.71 -14.80 34.26
N PHE A 1157 -39.41 -14.99 34.07
CA PHE A 1157 -38.43 -14.96 35.16
C PHE A 1157 -38.29 -13.54 35.72
N CYS A 1158 -38.13 -12.52 34.87
CA CYS A 1158 -38.12 -11.11 35.28
C CYS A 1158 -39.46 -10.69 35.94
N GLN A 1159 -40.59 -11.11 35.38
CA GLN A 1159 -41.91 -10.86 35.97
C GLN A 1159 -42.08 -11.59 37.31
N GLY A 1160 -41.59 -12.82 37.42
CA GLY A 1160 -41.62 -13.63 38.64
C GLY A 1160 -40.83 -12.98 39.77
N ILE A 1161 -39.60 -12.52 39.50
CA ILE A 1161 -38.80 -11.74 40.45
C ILE A 1161 -39.57 -10.49 40.88
N ASN A 1162 -40.07 -9.69 39.94
CA ASN A 1162 -40.77 -8.43 40.26
C ASN A 1162 -42.09 -8.63 41.03
N ASN A 1163 -42.70 -9.81 40.96
CA ASN A 1163 -43.95 -10.15 41.65
C ASN A 1163 -43.71 -10.76 43.05
N LEU A 1164 -42.46 -10.94 43.49
CA LEU A 1164 -42.16 -11.37 44.85
C LEU A 1164 -42.47 -10.25 45.85
N THR A 1165 -43.06 -10.62 47.00
CA THR A 1165 -43.39 -9.69 48.09
C THR A 1165 -42.14 -8.92 48.53
N ASP A 1166 -42.22 -7.59 48.50
CA ASP A 1166 -41.21 -6.67 49.03
C ASP A 1166 -39.78 -6.82 48.48
N VAL A 1167 -39.61 -7.51 47.34
CA VAL A 1167 -38.31 -7.83 46.71
C VAL A 1167 -37.39 -6.63 46.41
N TRP A 1168 -37.96 -5.42 46.27
CA TRP A 1168 -37.22 -4.19 46.03
C TRP A 1168 -37.08 -3.29 47.27
N LYS A 1169 -37.54 -3.75 48.45
CA LYS A 1169 -37.22 -3.12 49.74
C LYS A 1169 -35.83 -3.56 50.18
N THR A 1170 -35.06 -2.60 50.67
CA THR A 1170 -33.71 -2.77 51.23
C THR A 1170 -33.54 -1.88 52.47
N SER A 1171 -34.63 -1.66 53.22
CA SER A 1171 -34.69 -0.72 54.36
C SER A 1171 -34.10 -1.31 55.63
N ASP A 1172 -34.23 -2.62 55.81
CA ASP A 1172 -33.78 -3.38 56.99
C ASP A 1172 -32.48 -4.17 56.69
N GLY A 1173 -31.85 -3.90 55.54
CA GLY A 1173 -30.62 -4.53 55.08
C GLY A 1173 -30.83 -5.75 54.16
N GLU A 1174 -32.02 -5.90 53.58
CA GLU A 1174 -32.35 -6.98 52.64
C GLU A 1174 -31.50 -6.90 51.35
N ALA A 1175 -31.16 -8.07 50.79
CA ALA A 1175 -30.38 -8.17 49.56
C ALA A 1175 -30.92 -9.29 48.65
N VAL A 1176 -31.14 -8.96 47.38
CA VAL A 1176 -31.52 -9.93 46.33
C VAL A 1176 -30.27 -10.48 45.66
N VAL A 1177 -30.13 -11.81 45.62
CA VAL A 1177 -29.00 -12.51 44.99
C VAL A 1177 -29.49 -13.36 43.84
N LEU A 1178 -28.98 -13.10 42.63
CA LEU A 1178 -29.18 -13.94 41.45
C LEU A 1178 -27.94 -14.82 41.23
N LEU A 1179 -28.14 -16.14 41.16
CA LEU A 1179 -27.08 -17.12 40.91
C LEU A 1179 -27.27 -17.76 39.54
N GLU A 1180 -26.38 -17.45 38.60
CA GLU A 1180 -26.30 -18.11 37.30
C GLU A 1180 -25.03 -18.97 37.22
N THR A 1181 -25.20 -20.28 37.05
CA THR A 1181 -24.09 -21.26 36.97
C THR A 1181 -24.37 -22.33 35.91
N LYS A 1182 -23.43 -23.26 35.73
CA LYS A 1182 -23.55 -24.42 34.85
C LYS A 1182 -23.00 -25.66 35.54
N TYR A 1183 -23.59 -26.81 35.24
CA TYR A 1183 -22.95 -28.10 35.50
C TYR A 1183 -21.90 -28.32 34.41
N GLU A 1184 -20.62 -28.34 34.80
CA GLU A 1184 -19.49 -28.19 33.85
C GLU A 1184 -19.11 -29.46 33.08
N LYS A 1185 -19.50 -30.65 33.55
CA LYS A 1185 -19.10 -31.97 33.01
C LYS A 1185 -20.16 -33.03 33.27
#